data_AF-A0A941VIC4-F1
#
_entry.id   AF-A0A941VIC4-F1
#
_cell.length_a   1.000
_cell.length_b   1.000
_cell.length_c   1.000
_cell.angle_alpha   90.00
_cell.angle_beta   90.00
_cell.angle_gamma   90.00
#
_symmetry.space_group_name_H-M   'P 1'
#
loop_
_entity.id
_entity.type
_entity.pdbx_description
1 polymer ?
#
loop_
_entity_poly.entity_id
_entity_poly.type
_entity_poly.pdbx_seq_one_letter_code
_entity_poly.pdbx_strand_id
1 'polypeptide(L)'
;MDMTTPPKNTPASPRSERLALLIDLERCTGCKSCEAACKMEHRLGPGEYRNKVVWASALEEAGLAFLTLTCQHCERPACLRACPVNPKAIAKDPVTGIVRVDESRCTGCGECVIACPYSAMGYDAKGHHAVKCDLCVDRRAEGAATTACASVCPTQAIRFGKRATATALTPARAHPGESRRPSFMDAVAAQNKVQATLPAFPYGESREHTTPDRVVPGGCNICFNCCTVKFHFKNNKLVKITGNDDDPLLQGKVCPKSQLTLQMYHSEHRLLYPQKRVGARGEGRFERISWDQALDEIAEKLKKVRDQYGAEALAMFIGTRTGILDYRATTKMFAQLFGTPNKDGTDPFCASGKNVAFEITLGSIGSGNSYTENDLGSAELYVYIGDNQAETRPVYFGMINDWRIRNGAKMVAVDPRLTATASKADRWLPIRPGTDMALGLALAQHILANNLHDAQFCADWVLGFEQWRDYILGQGYTPEWAATATGIAAEEIKRLAEEIAAANGCVIFASRGVNQHSNSTQTNRVLMFVAAITGNWGRRGGAYFNMSAGTPIAAKVPADRAPKINRPRVRRSPAGWTEAMLHGKPYPIRALITCNNPLAQWPGQARAREAFAALDLMVHIELFANETSAYADYLLPAASGIEKGEIGRSNDDRRIVWIDKMIDPPGEAKSDTWIWIELGKRFGFDDVLKDRYKDPAVFWDEVCIDSDGLRGC
;
A
#
# COMPACT_ATOMS: atom_id res chain seq x y z
N MET A 1 -37.32 4.08 -14.15
CA MET A 1 -38.48 4.41 -13.29
C MET A 1 -38.95 5.81 -13.65
N ASP A 2 -40.25 5.95 -13.79
CA ASP A 2 -40.94 7.17 -14.19
C ASP A 2 -40.52 8.37 -13.33
N MET A 3 -40.18 9.50 -13.96
CA MET A 3 -39.93 10.75 -13.27
C MET A 3 -41.26 11.32 -12.80
N THR A 4 -41.85 10.74 -11.76
CA THR A 4 -42.92 11.43 -11.06
C THR A 4 -42.31 12.66 -10.40
N THR A 5 -42.42 13.80 -11.09
CA THR A 5 -42.29 15.12 -10.48
C THR A 5 -43.07 15.08 -9.17
N PRO A 6 -42.45 15.38 -8.01
CA PRO A 6 -43.21 15.52 -6.78
C PRO A 6 -44.34 16.52 -7.02
N PRO A 7 -45.55 16.28 -6.50
CA PRO A 7 -46.69 17.16 -6.73
C PRO A 7 -46.28 18.61 -6.44
N LYS A 8 -46.76 19.57 -7.26
CA LYS A 8 -46.34 20.99 -7.30
C LYS A 8 -46.32 21.71 -5.94
N ASN A 9 -46.89 21.10 -4.89
CA ASN A 9 -46.98 21.61 -3.52
C ASN A 9 -46.28 20.74 -2.45
N THR A 10 -45.28 19.93 -2.80
CA THR A 10 -44.53 19.17 -1.78
C THR A 10 -43.70 20.14 -0.92
N PRO A 11 -43.97 20.28 0.39
CA PRO A 11 -43.24 21.22 1.23
C PRO A 11 -41.77 20.80 1.31
N ALA A 12 -40.87 21.77 1.15
CA ALA A 12 -39.43 21.51 1.23
C ALA A 12 -39.07 21.02 2.63
N SER A 13 -38.33 19.90 2.72
CA SER A 13 -37.90 19.38 4.01
C SER A 13 -36.96 20.38 4.71
N PRO A 14 -37.01 20.48 6.06
CA PRO A 14 -36.08 21.28 6.84
C PRO A 14 -34.63 20.96 6.48
N ARG A 15 -33.74 21.96 6.56
CA ARG A 15 -32.32 21.80 6.17
C ARG A 15 -31.61 20.66 6.94
N SER A 16 -32.05 20.37 8.17
CA SER A 16 -31.59 19.26 9.01
C SER A 16 -31.91 17.87 8.45
N GLU A 17 -33.05 17.74 7.77
CA GLU A 17 -33.59 16.46 7.26
C GLU A 17 -33.08 16.13 5.85
N ARG A 18 -32.45 17.09 5.17
CA ARG A 18 -31.90 16.91 3.83
C ARG A 18 -30.65 16.06 3.84
N LEU A 19 -30.43 15.34 2.74
CA LEU A 19 -29.26 14.50 2.57
C LEU A 19 -28.01 15.34 2.33
N ALA A 20 -26.90 14.91 2.93
CA ALA A 20 -25.61 15.55 2.80
C ALA A 20 -24.48 14.52 2.77
N LEU A 21 -23.36 14.96 2.19
CA LEU A 21 -22.07 14.31 2.34
C LEU A 21 -21.22 15.19 3.25
N LEU A 22 -20.84 14.70 4.42
CA LEU A 22 -19.91 15.36 5.34
C LEU A 22 -18.51 14.82 5.09
N ILE A 23 -17.52 15.70 5.03
CA ILE A 23 -16.11 15.35 4.89
C ILE A 23 -15.36 15.92 6.10
N ASP A 24 -14.88 15.03 6.97
CA ASP A 24 -14.03 15.35 8.11
C ASP A 24 -12.57 15.47 7.65
N LEU A 25 -12.04 16.70 7.70
CA LEU A 25 -10.67 17.00 7.26
C LEU A 25 -9.59 16.57 8.26
N GLU A 26 -9.94 16.34 9.53
CA GLU A 26 -9.02 15.77 10.53
C GLU A 26 -8.79 14.28 10.22
N ARG A 27 -9.81 13.59 9.70
CA ARG A 27 -9.71 12.20 9.23
C ARG A 27 -9.19 12.05 7.80
N CYS A 28 -9.52 12.97 6.90
CA CYS A 28 -9.20 12.83 5.47
C CYS A 28 -7.70 12.86 5.22
N THR A 29 -7.15 11.96 4.41
CA THR A 29 -5.70 11.92 4.05
C THR A 29 -5.42 12.34 2.61
N GLY A 30 -6.44 12.73 1.85
CA GLY A 30 -6.28 13.10 0.45
C GLY A 30 -5.98 11.91 -0.48
N CYS A 31 -6.15 10.67 0.00
CA CYS A 31 -5.76 9.45 -0.70
C CYS A 31 -6.48 9.16 -2.02
N LYS A 32 -7.51 9.93 -2.38
CA LYS A 32 -8.33 9.79 -3.60
C LYS A 32 -9.19 8.51 -3.71
N SER A 33 -9.36 7.72 -2.64
CA SER A 33 -10.23 6.52 -2.69
C SER A 33 -11.65 6.83 -3.14
N CYS A 34 -12.17 7.95 -2.63
CA CYS A 34 -13.51 8.45 -2.93
C CYS A 34 -13.67 8.86 -4.39
N GLU A 35 -12.63 9.43 -4.99
CA GLU A 35 -12.60 9.82 -6.41
C GLU A 35 -12.62 8.56 -7.29
N ALA A 36 -11.77 7.57 -7.00
CA ALA A 36 -11.74 6.31 -7.74
C ALA A 36 -13.08 5.56 -7.69
N ALA A 37 -13.68 5.44 -6.49
CA ALA A 37 -14.99 4.79 -6.35
C ALA A 37 -16.08 5.55 -7.09
N CYS A 38 -16.07 6.89 -7.02
CA CYS A 38 -17.04 7.72 -7.72
C CYS A 38 -16.92 7.58 -9.24
N LYS A 39 -15.68 7.56 -9.77
CA LYS A 39 -15.43 7.30 -11.19
C LYS A 39 -15.90 5.92 -11.61
N MET A 40 -15.64 4.89 -10.82
CA MET A 40 -16.08 3.52 -11.11
C MET A 40 -17.60 3.36 -11.05
N GLU A 41 -18.24 4.00 -10.08
CA GLU A 41 -19.69 3.97 -9.93
C GLU A 41 -20.41 4.66 -11.09
N HIS A 42 -19.90 5.83 -11.49
CA HIS A 42 -20.58 6.71 -12.44
C HIS A 42 -19.94 6.72 -13.83
N ARG A 43 -18.97 5.83 -14.09
CA ARG A 43 -18.32 5.61 -15.39
C ARG A 43 -17.65 6.85 -15.96
N LEU A 44 -17.11 7.67 -15.08
CA LEU A 44 -16.52 8.95 -15.45
C LEU A 44 -15.19 8.75 -16.18
N GLY A 45 -15.05 9.41 -17.33
CA GLY A 45 -13.86 9.44 -18.15
C GLY A 45 -12.65 10.14 -17.52
N PRO A 46 -11.51 10.14 -18.21
CA PRO A 46 -10.34 10.90 -17.79
C PRO A 46 -10.66 12.41 -17.79
N GLY A 47 -10.33 13.12 -16.71
CA GLY A 47 -10.69 14.54 -16.55
C GLY A 47 -12.11 14.83 -16.03
N GLU A 48 -13.01 13.85 -15.97
CA GLU A 48 -14.36 14.01 -15.41
C GLU A 48 -14.41 13.73 -13.90
N TYR A 49 -15.09 14.58 -13.13
CA TYR A 49 -15.21 14.42 -11.68
C TYR A 49 -16.60 14.79 -11.18
N ARG A 50 -17.19 13.90 -10.36
CA ARG A 50 -18.34 14.22 -9.48
C ARG A 50 -17.88 14.59 -8.06
N ASN A 51 -16.74 14.04 -7.63
CA ASN A 51 -15.99 14.38 -6.42
C ASN A 51 -14.50 14.35 -6.80
N LYS A 52 -13.73 15.36 -6.38
CA LYS A 52 -12.31 15.49 -6.71
C LYS A 52 -11.48 15.77 -5.46
N VAL A 53 -10.33 15.12 -5.33
CA VAL A 53 -9.33 15.47 -4.32
C VAL A 53 -8.13 16.11 -4.99
N VAL A 54 -7.87 17.36 -4.65
CA VAL A 54 -6.81 18.15 -5.27
C VAL A 54 -5.68 18.38 -4.28
N TRP A 55 -4.47 18.00 -4.67
CA TRP A 55 -3.24 18.28 -3.93
C TRP A 55 -2.62 19.57 -4.43
N ALA A 56 -2.26 20.46 -3.52
CA ALA A 56 -1.53 21.68 -3.85
C ALA A 56 -0.05 21.33 -3.99
N SER A 57 0.58 21.73 -5.10
CA SER A 57 2.01 21.50 -5.34
C SER A 57 2.92 22.52 -4.64
N ALA A 58 2.36 23.59 -4.05
CA ALA A 58 3.11 24.69 -3.46
C ALA A 58 2.37 25.33 -2.27
N LEU A 59 2.29 24.63 -1.14
CA LEU A 59 1.98 25.28 0.14
C LEU A 59 3.28 25.35 0.94
N GLU A 60 3.87 26.55 1.00
CA GLU A 60 5.11 26.85 1.72
C GLU A 60 4.95 26.81 3.23
N GLU A 61 3.71 26.75 3.73
CA GLU A 61 3.37 26.73 5.16
C GLU A 61 2.70 25.40 5.57
N ALA A 62 2.84 25.06 6.86
CA ALA A 62 2.26 23.88 7.48
C ALA A 62 0.71 23.93 7.52
N GLY A 63 0.09 23.65 6.38
CA GLY A 63 -1.35 23.56 6.18
C GLY A 63 -1.78 22.28 5.48
N LEU A 64 -3.10 22.08 5.31
CA LEU A 64 -3.64 20.94 4.57
C LEU A 64 -3.13 20.94 3.13
N ALA A 65 -2.31 19.95 2.78
CA ALA A 65 -1.70 19.79 1.45
C ALA A 65 -2.71 19.49 0.33
N PHE A 66 -4.00 19.32 0.65
CA PHE A 66 -5.05 18.99 -0.31
C PHE A 66 -6.42 19.51 0.13
N LEU A 67 -7.34 19.61 -0.84
CA LEU A 67 -8.75 19.97 -0.66
C LEU A 67 -9.66 18.97 -1.38
N THR A 68 -10.87 18.77 -0.84
CA THR A 68 -11.91 17.97 -1.49
C THR A 68 -12.95 18.88 -2.15
N LEU A 69 -13.08 18.80 -3.47
CA LEU A 69 -14.06 19.55 -4.25
C LEU A 69 -15.25 18.63 -4.55
N THR A 70 -16.34 18.79 -3.79
CA THR A 70 -17.61 18.06 -3.95
C THR A 70 -18.78 19.03 -3.95
N CYS A 71 -19.85 18.71 -4.69
CA CYS A 71 -21.02 19.57 -4.76
C CYS A 71 -21.66 19.76 -3.37
N GLN A 72 -21.94 21.01 -3.03
CA GLN A 72 -22.53 21.40 -1.74
C GLN A 72 -24.06 21.31 -1.69
N HIS A 73 -24.70 20.92 -2.80
CA HIS A 73 -26.18 20.86 -2.96
C HIS A 73 -26.87 22.11 -2.37
N CYS A 74 -26.41 23.29 -2.82
CA CYS A 74 -26.69 24.58 -2.21
C CYS A 74 -28.19 24.84 -1.98
N GLU A 75 -28.51 25.65 -0.95
CA GLU A 75 -29.88 26.09 -0.72
C GLU A 75 -30.45 26.80 -1.95
N ARG A 76 -29.66 27.71 -2.53
CA ARG A 76 -29.97 28.49 -3.73
C ARG A 76 -28.92 28.18 -4.82
N PRO A 77 -29.06 27.11 -5.61
CA PRO A 77 -28.02 26.65 -6.52
C PRO A 77 -27.74 27.65 -7.65
N ALA A 78 -26.50 28.11 -7.77
CA ALA A 78 -26.06 28.98 -8.87
C ALA A 78 -26.15 28.25 -10.22
N CYS A 79 -25.75 26.98 -10.26
CA CYS A 79 -25.83 26.13 -11.45
C CYS A 79 -27.27 26.02 -12.01
N LEU A 80 -28.28 25.90 -11.15
CA LEU A 80 -29.68 25.85 -11.59
C LEU A 80 -30.11 27.17 -12.23
N ARG A 81 -29.73 28.31 -11.64
CA ARG A 81 -30.06 29.64 -12.20
C ARG A 81 -29.36 29.86 -13.54
N ALA A 82 -28.09 29.48 -13.65
CA ALA A 82 -27.27 29.62 -14.85
C ALA A 82 -27.72 28.72 -16.01
N CYS A 83 -28.46 27.63 -15.77
CA CYS A 83 -28.91 26.73 -16.83
C CYS A 83 -29.87 27.45 -17.81
N PRO A 84 -29.52 27.60 -19.10
CA PRO A 84 -30.32 28.32 -20.09
C PRO A 84 -31.42 27.45 -20.72
N VAL A 85 -31.38 26.13 -20.51
CA VAL A 85 -32.36 25.17 -21.07
C VAL A 85 -33.75 25.41 -20.47
N ASN A 86 -34.80 25.27 -21.28
CA ASN A 86 -36.20 25.36 -20.84
C ASN A 86 -37.02 24.15 -21.32
N PRO A 87 -37.62 23.33 -20.43
CA PRO A 87 -37.48 23.37 -18.97
C PRO A 87 -36.05 23.03 -18.53
N LYS A 88 -35.56 23.70 -17.47
CA LYS A 88 -34.17 23.58 -16.98
C LYS A 88 -33.70 22.15 -16.85
N ALA A 89 -32.52 21.87 -17.39
CA ALA A 89 -31.82 20.59 -17.24
C ALA A 89 -31.26 20.38 -15.82
N ILE A 90 -31.38 21.34 -14.91
CA ILE A 90 -30.96 21.23 -13.52
C ILE A 90 -32.16 21.45 -12.62
N ALA A 91 -32.40 20.51 -11.71
CA ALA A 91 -33.48 20.58 -10.73
C ALA A 91 -32.95 20.35 -9.31
N LYS A 92 -33.69 20.83 -8.31
CA LYS A 92 -33.45 20.53 -6.91
C LYS A 92 -34.65 19.76 -6.37
N ASP A 93 -34.38 18.60 -5.79
CA ASP A 93 -35.38 17.82 -5.10
C ASP A 93 -35.79 18.52 -3.78
N PRO A 94 -37.09 18.84 -3.58
CA PRO A 94 -37.55 19.55 -2.39
C PRO A 94 -37.47 18.71 -1.09
N VAL A 95 -37.51 17.37 -1.20
CA VAL A 95 -37.46 16.45 -0.06
C VAL A 95 -36.01 16.17 0.32
N THR A 96 -35.21 15.68 -0.64
CA THR A 96 -33.83 15.27 -0.34
C THR A 96 -32.85 16.44 -0.32
N GLY A 97 -33.18 17.56 -0.98
CA GLY A 97 -32.29 18.70 -1.18
C GLY A 97 -31.28 18.52 -2.31
N ILE A 98 -31.29 17.38 -3.01
CA ILE A 98 -30.32 17.05 -4.04
C ILE A 98 -30.53 17.92 -5.27
N VAL A 99 -29.52 18.71 -5.61
CA VAL A 99 -29.38 19.34 -6.94
C VAL A 99 -28.84 18.30 -7.93
N ARG A 100 -29.55 18.03 -9.03
CA ARG A 100 -29.19 17.04 -10.06
C ARG A 100 -29.25 17.65 -11.47
N VAL A 101 -28.37 17.17 -12.35
CA VAL A 101 -28.42 17.42 -13.80
C VAL A 101 -29.22 16.29 -14.45
N ASP A 102 -30.22 16.65 -15.24
CA ASP A 102 -30.90 15.76 -16.16
C ASP A 102 -30.11 15.72 -17.47
N GLU A 103 -29.36 14.63 -17.66
CA GLU A 103 -28.44 14.44 -18.77
C GLU A 103 -29.19 14.44 -20.12
N SER A 104 -30.46 13.98 -20.15
CA SER A 104 -31.28 13.94 -21.37
C SER A 104 -31.70 15.32 -21.90
N ARG A 105 -31.67 16.33 -21.02
CA ARG A 105 -32.02 17.73 -21.36
C ARG A 105 -30.80 18.66 -21.40
N CYS A 106 -29.63 18.19 -20.98
CA CYS A 106 -28.44 19.02 -20.94
C CYS A 106 -27.93 19.27 -22.36
N THR A 107 -27.70 20.53 -22.72
CA THR A 107 -27.17 20.92 -24.04
C THR A 107 -25.64 20.99 -24.08
N GLY A 108 -24.95 20.71 -22.96
CA GLY A 108 -23.48 20.78 -22.90
C GLY A 108 -22.89 22.20 -22.89
N CYS A 109 -23.69 23.26 -22.75
CA CYS A 109 -23.19 24.65 -22.84
C CYS A 109 -22.16 25.08 -21.77
N GLY A 110 -22.00 24.35 -20.66
CA GLY A 110 -20.96 24.62 -19.66
C GLY A 110 -21.21 25.81 -18.71
N GLU A 111 -22.23 26.65 -18.93
CA GLU A 111 -22.56 27.81 -18.07
C GLU A 111 -22.65 27.46 -16.59
N CYS A 112 -23.29 26.34 -16.29
CA CYS A 112 -23.46 25.85 -14.93
C CYS A 112 -22.14 25.41 -14.27
N VAL A 113 -21.13 25.00 -15.06
CA VAL A 113 -19.79 24.63 -14.59
C VAL A 113 -19.04 25.89 -14.15
N ILE A 114 -19.04 26.93 -14.99
CA ILE A 114 -18.42 28.24 -14.71
C ILE A 114 -19.10 28.90 -13.51
N ALA A 115 -20.42 28.83 -13.42
CA ALA A 115 -21.19 29.44 -12.34
C ALA A 115 -21.02 28.77 -10.95
N CYS A 116 -20.28 27.65 -10.84
CA CYS A 116 -20.11 26.95 -9.57
C CYS A 116 -19.02 27.60 -8.72
N PRO A 117 -19.35 28.25 -7.58
CA PRO A 117 -18.37 28.94 -6.75
C PRO A 117 -17.43 28.01 -5.98
N TYR A 118 -17.69 26.69 -6.01
CA TYR A 118 -16.87 25.67 -5.37
C TYR A 118 -16.07 24.83 -6.38
N SER A 119 -16.24 25.14 -7.67
CA SER A 119 -15.67 24.38 -8.78
C SER A 119 -15.89 22.86 -8.67
N ALA A 120 -17.09 22.51 -8.20
CA ALA A 120 -17.48 21.13 -7.91
C ALA A 120 -18.28 20.47 -9.05
N MET A 121 -18.43 21.18 -10.16
CA MET A 121 -19.02 20.71 -11.41
C MET A 121 -17.88 20.28 -12.34
N GLY A 122 -18.03 19.13 -12.98
CA GLY A 122 -17.21 18.68 -14.10
C GLY A 122 -17.98 18.74 -15.42
N TYR A 123 -17.35 18.27 -16.49
CA TYR A 123 -17.91 18.23 -17.83
C TYR A 123 -17.53 16.90 -18.51
N ASP A 124 -18.51 16.18 -19.04
CA ASP A 124 -18.29 15.01 -19.89
C ASP A 124 -18.21 15.47 -21.34
N ALA A 125 -17.01 15.38 -21.91
CA ALA A 125 -16.75 15.80 -23.28
C ALA A 125 -17.34 14.84 -24.33
N LYS A 126 -17.53 13.57 -23.99
CA LYS A 126 -18.05 12.54 -24.89
C LYS A 126 -19.57 12.50 -24.87
N GLY A 127 -20.16 12.61 -23.67
CA GLY A 127 -21.61 12.67 -23.45
C GLY A 127 -22.22 14.04 -23.72
N HIS A 128 -21.40 15.09 -23.89
CA HIS A 128 -21.83 16.47 -24.10
C HIS A 128 -22.77 17.01 -23.01
N HIS A 129 -22.48 16.71 -21.74
CA HIS A 129 -23.27 17.20 -20.61
C HIS A 129 -22.43 17.57 -19.38
N ALA A 130 -23.00 18.42 -18.53
CA ALA A 130 -22.40 18.76 -17.24
C ALA A 130 -22.48 17.56 -16.27
N VAL A 131 -21.47 17.41 -15.43
CA VAL A 131 -21.35 16.30 -14.46
C VAL A 131 -21.20 16.87 -13.06
N LYS A 132 -21.91 16.31 -12.07
CA LYS A 132 -21.72 16.67 -10.65
C LYS A 132 -22.19 15.57 -9.72
N CYS A 133 -21.70 15.57 -8.48
CA CYS A 133 -22.21 14.68 -7.43
C CYS A 133 -23.73 14.83 -7.28
N ASP A 134 -24.47 13.73 -7.33
CA ASP A 134 -25.91 13.64 -7.07
C ASP A 134 -26.21 12.86 -5.79
N LEU A 135 -25.20 12.61 -4.94
CA LEU A 135 -25.27 11.70 -3.80
C LEU A 135 -25.70 10.26 -4.20
N CYS A 136 -25.21 9.78 -5.34
CA CYS A 136 -25.42 8.43 -5.85
C CYS A 136 -26.91 8.02 -5.82
N VAL A 137 -27.80 8.87 -6.33
CA VAL A 137 -29.27 8.61 -6.32
C VAL A 137 -29.59 7.23 -6.91
N ASP A 138 -29.03 6.89 -8.06
CA ASP A 138 -29.34 5.64 -8.75
C ASP A 138 -28.85 4.42 -7.95
N ARG A 139 -27.60 4.43 -7.47
CA ARG A 139 -27.05 3.40 -6.55
C ARG A 139 -27.92 3.18 -5.31
N ARG A 140 -28.48 4.24 -4.74
CA ARG A 140 -29.33 4.16 -3.55
C ARG A 140 -30.73 3.64 -3.88
N ALA A 141 -31.24 3.96 -5.07
CA ALA A 141 -32.49 3.38 -5.57
C ALA A 141 -32.37 1.86 -5.79
N GLU A 142 -31.16 1.37 -6.09
CA GLU A 142 -30.82 -0.06 -6.16
C GLU A 142 -30.59 -0.72 -4.78
N GLY A 143 -30.88 -0.02 -3.69
CA GLY A 143 -30.84 -0.57 -2.32
C GLY A 143 -29.54 -0.34 -1.55
N ALA A 144 -28.56 0.37 -2.11
CA ALA A 144 -27.34 0.67 -1.35
C ALA A 144 -27.60 1.67 -0.22
N ALA A 145 -27.11 1.36 0.99
CA ALA A 145 -27.28 2.21 2.16
C ALA A 145 -26.51 3.56 2.09
N THR A 146 -25.49 3.66 1.23
CA THR A 146 -24.61 4.84 1.17
C THR A 146 -24.06 5.12 -0.24
N THR A 147 -23.42 6.28 -0.39
CA THR A 147 -22.71 6.69 -1.60
C THR A 147 -21.43 5.88 -1.81
N ALA A 148 -21.01 5.73 -3.07
CA ALA A 148 -19.80 5.00 -3.42
C ALA A 148 -18.53 5.60 -2.79
N CYS A 149 -18.46 6.92 -2.66
CA CYS A 149 -17.31 7.59 -2.03
C CYS A 149 -17.23 7.35 -0.51
N ALA A 150 -18.37 7.29 0.18
CA ALA A 150 -18.42 7.02 1.62
C ALA A 150 -18.16 5.54 1.94
N SER A 151 -18.63 4.61 1.10
CA SER A 151 -18.45 3.18 1.33
C SER A 151 -16.98 2.78 1.38
N VAL A 152 -16.15 3.33 0.48
CA VAL A 152 -14.72 2.97 0.39
C VAL A 152 -13.78 3.82 1.24
N CYS A 153 -14.25 4.90 1.88
CA CYS A 153 -13.38 5.89 2.53
C CYS A 153 -12.53 5.26 3.65
N PRO A 154 -11.20 5.14 3.47
CA PRO A 154 -10.36 4.30 4.35
C PRO A 154 -10.24 4.86 5.77
N THR A 155 -10.30 6.17 5.91
CA THR A 155 -10.20 6.88 7.20
C THR A 155 -11.55 7.24 7.80
N GLN A 156 -12.65 6.76 7.19
CA GLN A 156 -14.01 7.12 7.56
C GLN A 156 -14.25 8.65 7.62
N ALA A 157 -13.48 9.41 6.84
CA ALA A 157 -13.63 10.86 6.72
C ALA A 157 -14.93 11.27 6.04
N ILE A 158 -15.49 10.40 5.18
CA ILE A 158 -16.69 10.71 4.40
C ILE A 158 -17.88 10.00 5.03
N ARG A 159 -18.89 10.78 5.43
CA ARG A 159 -20.14 10.28 5.99
C ARG A 159 -21.31 10.76 5.13
N PHE A 160 -22.29 9.89 4.94
CA PHE A 160 -23.50 10.17 4.18
C PHE A 160 -24.72 9.96 5.06
N GLY A 161 -25.70 10.85 4.96
CA GLY A 161 -26.96 10.73 5.68
C GLY A 161 -27.71 12.06 5.75
N LYS A 162 -28.69 12.12 6.65
CA LYS A 162 -29.37 13.38 6.99
C LYS A 162 -28.39 14.36 7.62
N ARG A 163 -28.52 15.64 7.29
CA ARG A 163 -27.58 16.68 7.73
C ARG A 163 -27.47 16.78 9.26
N ALA A 164 -28.57 16.68 9.99
CA ALA A 164 -28.56 16.72 11.46
C ALA A 164 -27.78 15.54 12.05
N THR A 165 -28.09 14.32 11.63
CA THR A 165 -27.40 13.11 12.09
C THR A 165 -25.92 13.10 11.72
N ALA A 166 -25.59 13.52 10.50
CA ALA A 166 -24.20 13.61 10.05
C ALA A 166 -23.39 14.63 10.87
N THR A 167 -24.00 15.74 11.28
CA THR A 167 -23.35 16.78 12.09
C THR A 167 -23.18 16.34 13.54
N ALA A 168 -24.19 15.69 14.13
CA ALA A 168 -24.18 15.21 15.52
C ALA A 168 -23.16 14.08 15.80
N LEU A 169 -22.79 13.29 14.78
CA LEU A 169 -21.78 12.23 14.88
C LEU A 169 -20.34 12.75 14.77
N THR A 170 -20.13 14.06 14.58
CA THR A 170 -18.79 14.65 14.62
C THR A 170 -18.34 14.66 16.08
N PRO A 171 -17.27 13.94 16.45
CA PRO A 171 -16.81 13.94 17.84
C PRO A 171 -16.60 15.37 18.34
N ALA A 172 -17.04 15.65 19.57
CA ALA A 172 -16.57 16.84 20.27
C ALA A 172 -15.04 16.72 20.40
N ARG A 173 -14.32 17.78 20.04
CA ARG A 173 -12.85 17.81 20.03
C ARG A 173 -12.31 17.50 21.42
N ALA A 174 -11.38 16.55 21.52
CA ALA A 174 -10.91 16.00 22.78
C ALA A 174 -10.06 16.98 23.64
N HIS A 175 -9.39 17.97 23.03
CA HIS A 175 -8.41 18.81 23.74
C HIS A 175 -8.69 20.33 23.61
N PRO A 176 -9.08 21.02 24.69
CA PRO A 176 -9.19 22.47 24.72
C PRO A 176 -7.79 23.11 24.91
N GLY A 177 -7.23 23.73 23.88
CA GLY A 177 -6.07 24.65 24.06
C GLY A 177 -4.97 24.62 22.99
N GLU A 178 -4.82 23.54 22.22
CA GLU A 178 -3.79 23.44 21.17
C GLU A 178 -4.39 23.63 19.77
N SER A 179 -3.64 24.33 18.90
CA SER A 179 -3.92 24.73 17.51
C SER A 179 -5.24 24.24 16.88
N ARG A 180 -6.22 25.15 16.81
CA ARG A 180 -7.46 25.01 16.03
C ARG A 180 -7.11 24.82 14.55
N ARG A 181 -7.17 23.60 14.01
CA ARG A 181 -7.18 23.39 12.55
C ARG A 181 -8.54 22.96 12.01
N PRO A 182 -9.62 23.76 12.12
CA PRO A 182 -10.55 23.81 11.00
C PRO A 182 -9.81 24.52 9.87
N SER A 183 -9.43 23.82 8.80
CA SER A 183 -8.99 24.50 7.58
C SER A 183 -10.22 25.17 6.93
N PHE A 184 -10.64 26.28 7.48
CA PHE A 184 -11.10 27.38 6.65
C PHE A 184 -9.83 28.15 6.26
N MET A 185 -9.04 27.56 5.35
CA MET A 185 -8.41 28.43 4.38
C MET A 185 -9.57 29.13 3.67
N ASP A 186 -9.51 30.45 3.52
CA ASP A 186 -10.53 31.22 2.80
C ASP A 186 -10.87 30.48 1.49
N ALA A 187 -12.04 29.81 1.48
CA ALA A 187 -12.28 28.66 0.64
C ALA A 187 -12.20 29.03 -0.84
N VAL A 188 -12.46 30.29 -1.16
CA VAL A 188 -12.40 30.86 -2.50
C VAL A 188 -10.96 31.18 -2.90
N ALA A 189 -10.19 31.87 -2.06
CA ALA A 189 -8.80 32.23 -2.36
C ALA A 189 -7.88 31.00 -2.47
N ALA A 190 -8.08 30.00 -1.61
CA ALA A 190 -7.35 28.73 -1.67
C ALA A 190 -7.78 27.84 -2.84
N GLN A 191 -9.08 27.81 -3.19
CA GLN A 191 -9.55 27.14 -4.40
C GLN A 191 -8.93 27.77 -5.66
N ASN A 192 -8.87 29.10 -5.73
CA ASN A 192 -8.27 29.80 -6.87
C ASN A 192 -6.77 29.49 -7.03
N LYS A 193 -5.99 29.45 -5.93
CA LYS A 193 -4.56 29.06 -5.97
C LYS A 193 -4.35 27.60 -6.38
N VAL A 194 -5.21 26.69 -5.90
CA VAL A 194 -5.15 25.25 -6.20
C VAL A 194 -5.63 24.94 -7.62
N GLN A 195 -6.55 25.73 -8.18
CA GLN A 195 -6.99 25.59 -9.57
C GLN A 195 -5.92 25.98 -10.59
N ALA A 196 -5.09 26.98 -10.26
CA ALA A 196 -4.03 27.46 -11.15
C ALA A 196 -2.90 26.44 -11.40
N THR A 197 -2.88 25.31 -10.68
CA THR A 197 -1.77 24.34 -10.67
C THR A 197 -2.22 22.91 -10.94
N LEU A 198 -3.43 22.68 -11.46
CA LEU A 198 -4.03 21.35 -11.60
C LEU A 198 -3.33 20.46 -12.65
N PRO A 199 -2.69 19.34 -12.25
CA PRO A 199 -2.49 18.22 -13.17
C PRO A 199 -3.80 17.45 -13.35
N ALA A 200 -4.07 16.98 -14.57
CA ALA A 200 -5.13 16.03 -14.84
C ALA A 200 -4.79 14.68 -14.19
N PHE A 201 -5.76 14.04 -13.53
CA PHE A 201 -5.61 12.64 -13.10
C PHE A 201 -5.60 11.76 -14.37
N PRO A 202 -4.47 11.12 -14.72
CA PRO A 202 -4.25 10.65 -16.09
C PRO A 202 -4.89 9.28 -16.38
N TYR A 203 -5.61 8.68 -15.42
CA TYR A 203 -6.06 7.29 -15.52
C TYR A 203 -7.59 7.18 -15.39
N GLY A 204 -8.30 7.39 -16.49
CA GLY A 204 -9.71 7.06 -16.63
C GLY A 204 -9.97 6.52 -18.04
N GLU A 205 -10.72 5.45 -18.16
CA GLU A 205 -11.27 4.98 -19.44
C GLU A 205 -12.79 5.07 -19.35
N SER A 206 -13.47 5.44 -20.45
CA SER A 206 -14.93 5.41 -20.50
C SER A 206 -15.44 3.97 -20.42
N ARG A 207 -16.48 3.70 -19.64
CA ARG A 207 -17.02 2.34 -19.43
C ARG A 207 -18.54 2.29 -19.66
N GLU A 208 -19.05 1.20 -20.21
CA GLU A 208 -20.49 0.96 -20.37
C GLU A 208 -21.14 0.56 -19.04
N HIS A 209 -22.43 0.90 -18.85
CA HIS A 209 -23.19 0.47 -17.67
C HIS A 209 -23.47 -1.02 -17.79
N THR A 210 -22.92 -1.80 -16.87
CA THR A 210 -23.23 -3.22 -16.80
C THR A 210 -23.54 -3.60 -15.36
N THR A 211 -24.83 -3.83 -15.09
CA THR A 211 -25.25 -4.45 -13.83
C THR A 211 -24.60 -5.82 -13.76
N PRO A 212 -23.75 -6.10 -12.76
CA PRO A 212 -23.02 -7.35 -12.70
C PRO A 212 -23.98 -8.53 -12.56
N ASP A 213 -23.65 -9.63 -13.23
CA ASP A 213 -24.35 -10.91 -13.09
C ASP A 213 -23.65 -11.86 -12.12
N ARG A 214 -22.39 -11.56 -11.75
CA ARG A 214 -21.58 -12.34 -10.81
C ARG A 214 -20.70 -11.42 -9.98
N VAL A 215 -20.65 -11.66 -8.66
CA VAL A 215 -19.77 -10.96 -7.72
C VAL A 215 -19.00 -11.99 -6.91
N VAL A 216 -17.68 -11.89 -6.88
CA VAL A 216 -16.80 -12.86 -6.19
C VAL A 216 -15.88 -12.14 -5.21
N PRO A 217 -15.80 -12.58 -3.94
CA PRO A 217 -14.83 -12.03 -2.98
C PRO A 217 -13.40 -12.45 -3.34
N GLY A 218 -12.43 -11.63 -2.98
CA GLY A 218 -11.01 -11.93 -3.14
C GLY A 218 -10.14 -10.90 -2.43
N GLY A 219 -8.88 -10.76 -2.86
CA GLY A 219 -7.91 -9.88 -2.20
C GLY A 219 -7.15 -8.97 -3.16
N CYS A 220 -6.73 -7.82 -2.65
CA CYS A 220 -5.79 -6.93 -3.33
C CYS A 220 -4.34 -7.41 -3.10
N ASN A 221 -3.57 -7.58 -4.17
CA ASN A 221 -2.16 -7.99 -4.10
C ASN A 221 -1.16 -6.81 -4.10
N ILE A 222 -1.61 -5.57 -3.84
CA ILE A 222 -0.84 -4.32 -4.04
C ILE A 222 -0.25 -3.67 -2.78
N CYS A 223 -0.54 -4.04 -1.53
CA CYS A 223 0.28 -3.58 -0.38
C CYS A 223 0.35 -4.65 0.71
N PHE A 224 0.79 -4.28 1.91
CA PHE A 224 0.88 -5.19 3.07
C PHE A 224 -0.46 -5.32 3.82
N ASN A 225 -1.50 -4.59 3.41
CA ASN A 225 -2.85 -4.71 3.98
C ASN A 225 -3.67 -5.84 3.37
N CYS A 226 -3.25 -6.35 2.20
CA CYS A 226 -4.01 -7.29 1.35
C CYS A 226 -5.54 -7.15 1.44
N CYS A 227 -6.02 -5.91 1.28
CA CYS A 227 -7.42 -5.57 1.55
C CYS A 227 -8.33 -6.50 0.76
N THR A 228 -9.30 -7.10 1.43
CA THR A 228 -10.34 -7.91 0.77
C THR A 228 -11.22 -7.03 -0.10
N VAL A 229 -11.55 -7.53 -1.30
CA VAL A 229 -12.32 -6.83 -2.32
C VAL A 229 -13.42 -7.74 -2.86
N LYS A 230 -14.43 -7.14 -3.51
CA LYS A 230 -15.41 -7.84 -4.34
C LYS A 230 -15.14 -7.50 -5.80
N PHE A 231 -14.95 -8.52 -6.62
CA PHE A 231 -14.79 -8.43 -8.08
C PHE A 231 -16.16 -8.64 -8.74
N HIS A 232 -16.57 -7.68 -9.57
CA HIS A 232 -17.89 -7.66 -10.20
C HIS A 232 -17.73 -7.95 -11.69
N PHE A 233 -18.47 -8.94 -12.17
CA PHE A 233 -18.40 -9.45 -13.54
C PHE A 233 -19.71 -9.21 -14.29
N LYS A 234 -19.58 -8.97 -15.59
CA LYS A 234 -20.68 -9.01 -16.56
C LYS A 234 -20.24 -9.84 -17.75
N ASN A 235 -21.01 -10.85 -18.15
CA ASN A 235 -20.68 -11.70 -19.30
C ASN A 235 -19.22 -12.20 -19.22
N ASN A 236 -18.81 -12.62 -18.03
CA ASN A 236 -17.43 -13.04 -17.69
C ASN A 236 -16.32 -11.97 -17.82
N LYS A 237 -16.65 -10.72 -18.13
CA LYS A 237 -15.71 -9.59 -18.12
C LYS A 237 -15.71 -8.92 -16.75
N LEU A 238 -14.54 -8.67 -16.18
CA LEU A 238 -14.41 -7.89 -14.96
C LEU A 238 -14.78 -6.42 -15.25
N VAL A 239 -15.77 -5.86 -14.57
CA VAL A 239 -16.27 -4.50 -14.86
C VAL A 239 -16.09 -3.53 -13.70
N LYS A 240 -15.98 -4.04 -12.46
CA LYS A 240 -15.87 -3.23 -11.26
C LYS A 240 -15.18 -4.00 -10.13
N ILE A 241 -14.50 -3.26 -9.26
CA ILE A 241 -13.85 -3.75 -8.03
C ILE A 241 -14.28 -2.83 -6.89
N THR A 242 -14.88 -3.38 -5.86
CA THR A 242 -15.25 -2.65 -4.63
C THR A 242 -14.56 -3.27 -3.43
N GLY A 243 -14.56 -2.59 -2.28
CA GLY A 243 -14.17 -3.26 -1.04
C GLY A 243 -15.14 -4.38 -0.68
N ASN A 244 -14.64 -5.37 0.05
CA ASN A 244 -15.47 -6.42 0.65
C ASN A 244 -16.03 -5.92 1.98
N ASP A 245 -17.32 -5.61 2.00
CA ASP A 245 -18.09 -5.19 3.18
C ASP A 245 -18.35 -6.33 4.18
N ASP A 246 -18.18 -7.60 3.76
CA ASP A 246 -18.26 -8.76 4.66
C ASP A 246 -16.97 -8.96 5.47
N ASP A 247 -15.91 -8.20 5.19
CA ASP A 247 -14.68 -8.27 5.98
C ASP A 247 -14.93 -7.66 7.37
N PRO A 248 -14.74 -8.44 8.46
CA PRO A 248 -15.10 -8.00 9.81
C PRO A 248 -14.24 -6.84 10.32
N LEU A 249 -13.05 -6.66 9.74
CA LEU A 249 -12.10 -5.64 10.16
C LEU A 249 -12.12 -4.42 9.24
N LEU A 250 -12.02 -4.65 7.93
CA LEU A 250 -11.89 -3.58 6.94
C LEU A 250 -13.24 -3.05 6.48
N GLN A 251 -14.34 -3.81 6.62
CA GLN A 251 -15.72 -3.36 6.36
C GLN A 251 -15.87 -2.58 5.04
N GLY A 252 -15.29 -3.10 3.95
CA GLY A 252 -15.35 -2.51 2.62
C GLY A 252 -14.39 -1.33 2.37
N LYS A 253 -13.54 -0.96 3.33
CA LYS A 253 -12.57 0.13 3.17
C LYS A 253 -11.40 -0.29 2.30
N VAL A 254 -11.16 0.47 1.23
CA VAL A 254 -10.09 0.21 0.27
C VAL A 254 -9.44 1.48 -0.25
N CYS A 255 -8.19 1.37 -0.70
CA CYS A 255 -7.46 2.46 -1.34
C CYS A 255 -7.76 2.54 -2.85
N PRO A 256 -7.38 3.63 -3.56
CA PRO A 256 -7.56 3.69 -5.01
C PRO A 256 -6.80 2.58 -5.74
N LYS A 257 -5.63 2.18 -5.23
CA LYS A 257 -4.79 1.18 -5.89
C LYS A 257 -5.54 -0.13 -6.10
N SER A 258 -6.27 -0.60 -5.08
CA SER A 258 -7.09 -1.82 -5.17
C SER A 258 -8.13 -1.71 -6.29
N GLN A 259 -8.83 -0.57 -6.33
CA GLN A 259 -9.88 -0.27 -7.31
C GLN A 259 -9.33 -0.14 -8.74
N LEU A 260 -8.15 0.46 -8.88
CA LEU A 260 -7.49 0.70 -10.17
C LEU A 260 -6.76 -0.52 -10.73
N THR A 261 -6.63 -1.63 -9.99
CA THR A 261 -6.15 -2.90 -10.57
C THR A 261 -7.01 -3.37 -11.74
N LEU A 262 -8.26 -2.91 -11.84
CA LEU A 262 -9.11 -3.09 -13.01
C LEU A 262 -8.44 -2.62 -14.32
N GLN A 263 -7.67 -1.53 -14.28
CA GLN A 263 -6.92 -1.05 -15.46
C GLN A 263 -5.76 -1.99 -15.81
N MET A 264 -5.10 -2.56 -14.81
CA MET A 264 -4.02 -3.53 -15.03
C MET A 264 -4.53 -4.80 -15.74
N TYR A 265 -5.70 -5.31 -15.32
CA TYR A 265 -6.29 -6.52 -15.93
C TYR A 265 -6.78 -6.31 -17.37
N HIS A 266 -7.13 -5.08 -17.75
CA HIS A 266 -7.58 -4.73 -19.11
C HIS A 266 -6.51 -4.06 -19.96
N SER A 267 -5.28 -3.92 -19.47
CA SER A 267 -4.25 -3.17 -20.18
C SER A 267 -3.79 -3.89 -21.44
N GLU A 268 -3.82 -3.19 -22.57
CA GLU A 268 -3.30 -3.67 -23.86
C GLU A 268 -1.76 -3.72 -23.90
N HIS A 269 -1.08 -3.14 -22.90
CA HIS A 269 0.38 -3.10 -22.81
C HIS A 269 1.00 -4.32 -22.12
N ARG A 270 0.19 -5.33 -21.79
CA ARG A 270 0.65 -6.57 -21.16
C ARG A 270 1.58 -7.35 -22.10
N LEU A 271 2.58 -8.01 -21.53
CA LEU A 271 3.33 -9.05 -22.24
C LEU A 271 2.41 -10.24 -22.50
N LEU A 272 2.27 -10.62 -23.77
CA LEU A 272 1.30 -11.64 -24.21
C LEU A 272 1.93 -12.98 -24.57
N TYR A 273 3.21 -13.03 -24.92
CA TYR A 273 3.87 -14.23 -25.42
C TYR A 273 5.35 -14.23 -25.01
N PRO A 274 5.99 -15.41 -24.88
CA PRO A 274 7.43 -15.50 -24.69
C PRO A 274 8.19 -14.79 -25.81
N GLN A 275 9.27 -14.10 -25.45
CA GLN A 275 10.07 -13.36 -26.41
C GLN A 275 11.57 -13.62 -26.20
N LYS A 276 12.31 -13.63 -27.30
CA LYS A 276 13.77 -13.80 -27.34
C LYS A 276 14.43 -12.54 -27.89
N ARG A 277 15.52 -12.12 -27.27
CA ARG A 277 16.27 -10.95 -27.71
C ARG A 277 16.91 -11.20 -29.08
N VAL A 278 16.73 -10.26 -30.00
CA VAL A 278 17.35 -10.27 -31.35
C VAL A 278 18.31 -9.10 -31.59
N GLY A 279 18.39 -8.15 -30.66
CA GLY A 279 19.33 -7.02 -30.68
C GLY A 279 20.41 -7.08 -29.60
N ALA A 280 21.19 -6.01 -29.49
CA ALA A 280 22.12 -5.85 -28.38
C ALA A 280 21.36 -5.69 -27.05
N ARG A 281 21.98 -6.10 -25.93
CA ARG A 281 21.40 -5.86 -24.59
C ARG A 281 21.22 -4.36 -24.39
N GLY A 282 20.05 -3.95 -23.93
CA GLY A 282 19.66 -2.56 -23.74
C GLY A 282 18.84 -1.96 -24.88
N GLU A 283 18.81 -2.56 -26.07
CA GLU A 283 18.03 -2.05 -27.21
C GLU A 283 16.53 -2.35 -27.12
N GLY A 284 16.13 -3.32 -26.29
CA GLY A 284 14.72 -3.70 -26.14
C GLY A 284 14.11 -4.39 -27.36
N ARG A 285 14.92 -4.98 -28.24
CA ARG A 285 14.45 -5.67 -29.46
C ARG A 285 14.27 -7.16 -29.24
N PHE A 286 13.03 -7.63 -29.42
CA PHE A 286 12.65 -9.01 -29.21
C PHE A 286 11.84 -9.57 -30.38
N GLU A 287 11.92 -10.89 -30.57
CA GLU A 287 11.03 -11.67 -31.42
C GLU A 287 10.19 -12.63 -30.57
N ARG A 288 8.96 -12.92 -31.00
CA ARG A 288 8.11 -13.91 -30.35
C ARG A 288 8.69 -15.31 -30.56
N ILE A 289 8.68 -16.13 -29.50
CA ILE A 289 9.03 -17.55 -29.56
C ILE A 289 7.96 -18.38 -28.82
N SER A 290 7.98 -19.71 -29.00
CA SER A 290 7.09 -20.60 -28.25
C SER A 290 7.55 -20.79 -26.80
N TRP A 291 6.64 -21.21 -25.92
CA TRP A 291 6.97 -21.58 -24.55
C TRP A 291 8.00 -22.71 -24.46
N ASP A 292 7.84 -23.77 -25.28
CA ASP A 292 8.76 -24.90 -25.28
C ASP A 292 10.17 -24.47 -25.69
N GLN A 293 10.29 -23.70 -26.79
CA GLN A 293 11.57 -23.15 -27.21
C GLN A 293 12.19 -22.27 -26.11
N ALA A 294 11.41 -21.39 -25.49
CA ALA A 294 11.91 -20.50 -24.44
C ALA A 294 12.48 -21.31 -23.26
N LEU A 295 11.70 -22.27 -22.75
CA LEU A 295 12.07 -23.06 -21.58
C LEU A 295 13.23 -24.02 -21.89
N ASP A 296 13.26 -24.63 -23.08
CA ASP A 296 14.35 -25.51 -23.52
C ASP A 296 15.67 -24.73 -23.62
N GLU A 297 15.67 -23.60 -24.34
CA GLU A 297 16.87 -22.78 -24.49
C GLU A 297 17.36 -22.20 -23.15
N ILE A 298 16.43 -21.78 -22.27
CA ILE A 298 16.77 -21.33 -20.91
C ILE A 298 17.40 -22.47 -20.11
N ALA A 299 16.79 -23.66 -20.12
CA ALA A 299 17.31 -24.81 -19.37
C ALA A 299 18.69 -25.23 -19.88
N GLU A 300 18.93 -25.26 -21.18
CA GLU A 300 20.24 -25.53 -21.78
C GLU A 300 21.31 -24.52 -21.35
N LYS A 301 20.99 -23.22 -21.39
CA LYS A 301 21.92 -22.17 -20.95
C LYS A 301 22.22 -22.24 -19.46
N LEU A 302 21.22 -22.52 -18.63
CA LEU A 302 21.41 -22.74 -17.20
C LEU A 302 22.25 -23.99 -16.90
N LYS A 303 22.08 -25.08 -17.66
CA LYS A 303 22.94 -26.28 -17.56
C LYS A 303 24.40 -25.92 -17.87
N LYS A 304 24.66 -25.20 -18.97
CA LYS A 304 26.00 -24.73 -19.33
C LYS A 304 26.63 -23.86 -18.22
N VAL A 305 25.86 -22.92 -17.66
CA VAL A 305 26.33 -22.08 -16.54
C VAL A 305 26.67 -22.94 -15.31
N ARG A 306 25.80 -23.90 -14.96
CA ARG A 306 26.02 -24.80 -13.83
C ARG A 306 27.27 -25.66 -14.03
N ASP A 307 27.45 -26.24 -15.21
CA ASP A 307 28.55 -27.14 -15.53
C ASP A 307 29.90 -26.40 -15.54
N GLN A 308 29.91 -25.13 -15.98
CA GLN A 308 31.13 -24.32 -16.06
C GLN A 308 31.50 -23.61 -14.75
N TYR A 309 30.52 -23.08 -14.01
CA TYR A 309 30.78 -22.16 -12.89
C TYR A 309 30.25 -22.68 -11.53
N GLY A 310 29.45 -23.74 -11.54
CA GLY A 310 28.72 -24.25 -10.38
C GLY A 310 27.28 -23.74 -10.31
N ALA A 311 26.43 -24.45 -9.55
CA ALA A 311 25.03 -24.05 -9.36
C ALA A 311 24.89 -22.68 -8.70
N GLU A 312 25.87 -22.28 -7.90
CA GLU A 312 25.90 -20.98 -7.24
C GLU A 312 26.04 -19.81 -8.22
N ALA A 313 26.41 -20.04 -9.48
CA ALA A 313 26.50 -18.97 -10.48
C ALA A 313 25.12 -18.46 -10.99
N LEU A 314 24.02 -19.13 -10.61
CA LEU A 314 22.65 -18.65 -10.84
C LEU A 314 22.20 -17.75 -9.68
N ALA A 315 21.81 -16.51 -10.00
CA ALA A 315 21.09 -15.63 -9.11
C ALA A 315 19.59 -15.60 -9.44
N MET A 316 18.74 -15.54 -8.41
CA MET A 316 17.28 -15.47 -8.55
C MET A 316 16.75 -14.27 -7.77
N PHE A 317 16.38 -13.19 -8.46
CA PHE A 317 15.75 -12.01 -7.86
C PHE A 317 14.22 -12.09 -7.99
N ILE A 318 13.56 -12.55 -6.95
CA ILE A 318 12.10 -12.78 -6.95
C ILE A 318 11.44 -11.81 -5.98
N GLY A 319 10.72 -10.82 -6.50
CA GLY A 319 10.02 -9.85 -5.67
C GLY A 319 8.71 -10.39 -5.13
N THR A 320 8.35 -9.96 -3.92
CA THR A 320 7.14 -10.39 -3.19
C THR A 320 5.81 -10.00 -3.86
N ARG A 321 5.83 -9.23 -4.96
CA ARG A 321 4.63 -8.91 -5.77
C ARG A 321 4.25 -9.98 -6.77
N THR A 322 5.18 -10.87 -7.05
CA THR A 322 4.94 -12.04 -7.87
C THR A 322 3.84 -12.90 -7.25
N GLY A 323 3.93 -13.17 -5.95
CA GLY A 323 3.06 -14.10 -5.23
C GLY A 323 3.83 -14.65 -4.03
N ILE A 324 3.16 -15.07 -2.97
CA ILE A 324 3.82 -15.57 -1.76
C ILE A 324 4.13 -17.05 -1.85
N LEU A 325 3.22 -17.87 -2.38
CA LEU A 325 3.50 -19.23 -2.81
C LEU A 325 4.61 -19.23 -3.85
N ASP A 326 4.59 -18.31 -4.82
CA ASP A 326 5.71 -18.22 -5.76
C ASP A 326 7.03 -17.88 -5.05
N TYR A 327 7.05 -16.78 -4.28
CA TYR A 327 8.28 -16.27 -3.65
C TYR A 327 8.84 -17.19 -2.56
N ARG A 328 8.00 -17.73 -1.69
CA ARG A 328 8.43 -18.52 -0.52
C ARG A 328 8.27 -20.03 -0.69
N ALA A 329 7.53 -20.48 -1.71
CA ALA A 329 7.37 -21.90 -2.00
C ALA A 329 7.98 -22.31 -3.35
N THR A 330 7.34 -22.11 -4.50
CA THR A 330 7.78 -22.69 -5.79
C THR A 330 9.21 -22.29 -6.17
N THR A 331 9.52 -20.99 -6.15
CA THR A 331 10.88 -20.51 -6.48
C THR A 331 11.91 -20.91 -5.43
N LYS A 332 11.48 -21.08 -4.17
CA LYS A 332 12.35 -21.54 -3.08
C LYS A 332 12.68 -23.02 -3.27
N MET A 333 11.72 -23.84 -3.67
CA MET A 333 11.92 -25.25 -3.98
C MET A 333 12.82 -25.42 -5.21
N PHE A 334 12.58 -24.65 -6.27
CA PHE A 334 13.46 -24.65 -7.45
C PHE A 334 14.92 -24.30 -7.09
N ALA A 335 15.14 -23.24 -6.29
CA ALA A 335 16.48 -22.86 -5.85
C ALA A 335 17.18 -23.97 -5.04
N GLN A 336 16.43 -24.63 -4.14
CA GLN A 336 16.93 -25.77 -3.36
C GLN A 336 17.30 -26.95 -4.25
N LEU A 337 16.48 -27.31 -5.23
CA LEU A 337 16.74 -28.43 -6.16
C LEU A 337 17.88 -28.13 -7.13
N PHE A 338 17.97 -26.89 -7.62
CA PHE A 338 19.05 -26.46 -8.48
C PHE A 338 20.39 -26.38 -7.74
N GLY A 339 20.36 -26.14 -6.42
CA GLY A 339 21.54 -26.00 -5.57
C GLY A 339 22.10 -24.58 -5.51
N THR A 340 21.33 -23.56 -5.94
CA THR A 340 21.78 -22.17 -5.80
C THR A 340 21.40 -21.58 -4.44
N PRO A 341 22.36 -21.06 -3.65
CA PRO A 341 22.06 -20.30 -2.46
C PRO A 341 21.63 -18.86 -2.79
N ASN A 342 21.83 -18.37 -4.02
CA ASN A 342 21.70 -16.96 -4.41
C ASN A 342 20.28 -16.60 -4.85
N LYS A 343 19.33 -16.84 -3.96
CA LYS A 343 17.96 -16.36 -4.09
C LYS A 343 17.71 -15.22 -3.11
N ASP A 344 17.21 -14.10 -3.63
CA ASP A 344 16.78 -12.97 -2.82
C ASP A 344 15.58 -12.27 -3.46
N GLY A 345 15.06 -11.25 -2.77
CA GLY A 345 13.97 -10.44 -3.26
C GLY A 345 14.11 -9.00 -2.80
N THR A 346 12.98 -8.36 -2.50
CA THR A 346 12.93 -6.94 -2.10
C THR A 346 13.36 -6.70 -0.65
N ASP A 347 13.56 -7.74 0.17
CA ASP A 347 13.82 -7.60 1.61
C ASP A 347 15.11 -6.86 1.98
N PRO A 348 16.25 -7.02 1.28
CA PRO A 348 17.49 -6.28 1.56
C PRO A 348 17.36 -4.76 1.43
N PHE A 349 16.40 -4.30 0.63
CA PHE A 349 16.09 -2.89 0.37
C PHE A 349 14.96 -2.38 1.26
N CYS A 350 14.17 -3.31 1.80
CA CYS A 350 12.99 -3.01 2.58
C CYS A 350 13.26 -3.20 4.07
N ALA A 351 13.43 -4.45 4.48
CA ALA A 351 13.07 -4.96 5.79
C ALA A 351 14.20 -5.74 6.48
N SER A 352 15.31 -6.02 5.81
CA SER A 352 16.37 -6.86 6.41
C SER A 352 16.92 -6.26 7.70
N GLY A 353 17.07 -4.94 7.77
CA GLY A 353 17.48 -4.23 8.98
C GLY A 353 16.59 -4.51 10.18
N LYS A 354 15.26 -4.38 9.99
CA LYS A 354 14.27 -4.69 11.05
C LYS A 354 14.21 -6.18 11.36
N ASN A 355 14.29 -7.05 10.36
CA ASN A 355 14.12 -8.49 10.57
C ASN A 355 15.25 -9.01 11.46
N VAL A 356 16.49 -8.61 11.17
CA VAL A 356 17.64 -8.93 12.02
C VAL A 356 17.45 -8.36 13.42
N ALA A 357 16.97 -7.10 13.56
CA ALA A 357 16.74 -6.48 14.87
C ALA A 357 15.70 -7.25 15.72
N PHE A 358 14.59 -7.64 15.10
CA PHE A 358 13.56 -8.46 15.73
C PHE A 358 14.07 -9.86 16.09
N GLU A 359 14.76 -10.56 15.18
CA GLU A 359 15.31 -11.89 15.42
C GLU A 359 16.29 -11.90 16.61
N ILE A 360 17.26 -10.97 16.66
CA ILE A 360 18.27 -10.96 17.72
C ILE A 360 17.78 -10.39 19.06
N THR A 361 16.58 -9.80 19.08
CA THR A 361 16.01 -9.18 20.29
C THR A 361 14.84 -9.99 20.87
N LEU A 362 13.95 -10.49 20.01
CA LEU A 362 12.73 -11.23 20.39
C LEU A 362 12.81 -12.72 20.03
N GLY A 363 13.73 -13.13 19.15
CA GLY A 363 13.76 -14.49 18.59
C GLY A 363 12.74 -14.74 17.48
N SER A 364 11.92 -13.75 17.12
CA SER A 364 10.91 -13.85 16.06
C SER A 364 10.72 -12.52 15.33
N ILE A 365 10.36 -12.57 14.05
CA ILE A 365 10.16 -11.38 13.20
C ILE A 365 8.77 -10.78 13.45
N GLY A 366 8.74 -9.50 13.80
CA GLY A 366 7.52 -8.69 13.88
C GLY A 366 6.98 -8.55 15.30
N SER A 367 5.88 -7.81 15.42
CA SER A 367 5.18 -7.57 16.68
C SER A 367 4.06 -8.59 16.88
N GLY A 368 3.79 -8.95 18.14
CA GLY A 368 2.65 -9.79 18.52
C GLY A 368 1.29 -9.05 18.45
N ASN A 369 1.31 -7.72 18.39
CA ASN A 369 0.10 -6.90 18.32
C ASN A 369 -0.58 -7.00 16.93
N SER A 370 -1.88 -6.73 16.89
CA SER A 370 -2.67 -6.72 15.66
C SER A 370 -3.53 -5.45 15.55
N TYR A 371 -3.93 -5.12 14.32
CA TYR A 371 -4.81 -3.99 14.02
C TYR A 371 -6.24 -4.26 14.49
N THR A 372 -6.48 -4.10 15.79
CA THR A 372 -7.82 -4.17 16.39
C THR A 372 -8.02 -2.99 17.33
N GLU A 373 -9.28 -2.61 17.56
CA GLU A 373 -9.63 -1.51 18.47
C GLU A 373 -9.12 -1.74 19.90
N ASN A 374 -9.14 -3.00 20.37
CA ASN A 374 -8.72 -3.38 21.72
C ASN A 374 -7.22 -3.68 21.84
N ASP A 375 -6.44 -3.51 20.77
CA ASP A 375 -4.99 -3.73 20.78
C ASP A 375 -4.28 -2.48 20.26
N LEU A 376 -3.76 -2.45 19.03
CA LEU A 376 -3.11 -1.26 18.49
C LEU A 376 -4.01 -0.01 18.52
N GLY A 377 -5.34 -0.15 18.45
CA GLY A 377 -6.29 0.96 18.53
C GLY A 377 -6.52 1.54 19.94
N SER A 378 -6.09 0.84 20.98
CA SER A 378 -6.32 1.22 22.38
C SER A 378 -5.23 2.11 22.98
N ALA A 379 -4.18 2.42 22.21
CA ALA A 379 -3.05 3.23 22.69
C ALA A 379 -3.47 4.68 23.00
N GLU A 380 -2.87 5.25 24.04
CA GLU A 380 -3.01 6.66 24.40
C GLU A 380 -2.04 7.57 23.63
N LEU A 381 -0.92 7.00 23.17
CA LEU A 381 0.08 7.70 22.37
C LEU A 381 0.48 6.89 21.14
N TYR A 382 0.54 7.57 19.99
CA TYR A 382 1.08 7.01 18.76
C TYR A 382 2.31 7.83 18.32
N VAL A 383 3.45 7.16 18.17
CA VAL A 383 4.69 7.80 17.69
C VAL A 383 5.07 7.19 16.34
N TYR A 384 4.96 7.97 15.27
CA TYR A 384 5.36 7.55 13.93
C TYR A 384 6.79 8.03 13.64
N ILE A 385 7.74 7.11 13.47
CA ILE A 385 9.14 7.42 13.17
C ILE A 385 9.49 6.91 11.78
N GLY A 386 9.65 7.84 10.83
CA GLY A 386 9.98 7.50 9.44
C GLY A 386 8.93 6.60 8.76
N ASP A 387 7.66 6.76 9.12
CA ASP A 387 6.54 6.00 8.56
C ASP A 387 5.39 6.87 8.04
N ASN A 388 5.31 6.99 6.72
CA ASN A 388 4.18 7.62 6.06
C ASN A 388 3.05 6.62 5.78
N GLN A 389 2.41 6.15 6.84
CA GLN A 389 1.37 5.13 6.76
C GLN A 389 0.14 5.59 5.98
N ALA A 390 -0.23 6.88 6.05
CA ALA A 390 -1.39 7.44 5.35
C ALA A 390 -1.35 7.27 3.81
N GLU A 391 -0.16 7.28 3.20
CA GLU A 391 0.00 7.10 1.75
C GLU A 391 0.37 5.67 1.37
N THR A 392 1.15 5.01 2.22
CA THR A 392 1.69 3.66 1.93
C THR A 392 0.74 2.54 2.35
N ARG A 393 0.00 2.71 3.46
CA ARG A 393 -0.97 1.76 4.05
C ARG A 393 -2.23 2.49 4.55
N PRO A 394 -2.96 3.20 3.66
CA PRO A 394 -4.04 4.13 4.01
C PRO A 394 -5.20 3.53 4.80
N VAL A 395 -5.53 2.25 4.60
CA VAL A 395 -6.66 1.61 5.29
C VAL A 395 -6.32 1.41 6.78
N TYR A 396 -5.12 0.90 7.07
CA TYR A 396 -4.68 0.74 8.46
C TYR A 396 -4.44 2.07 9.16
N PHE A 397 -3.82 3.04 8.49
CA PHE A 397 -3.72 4.38 9.04
C PHE A 397 -5.11 4.96 9.33
N GLY A 398 -6.08 4.73 8.44
CA GLY A 398 -7.45 5.19 8.64
C GLY A 398 -8.14 4.61 9.85
N MET A 399 -7.92 3.33 10.14
CA MET A 399 -8.41 2.66 11.35
C MET A 399 -7.77 3.24 12.61
N ILE A 400 -6.43 3.31 12.65
CA ILE A 400 -5.69 3.87 13.78
C ILE A 400 -6.09 5.32 14.04
N ASN A 401 -6.20 6.13 12.98
CA ASN A 401 -6.61 7.53 13.09
C ASN A 401 -8.07 7.66 13.57
N ASP A 402 -8.98 6.79 13.12
CA ASP A 402 -10.35 6.78 13.64
C ASP A 402 -10.38 6.49 15.15
N TRP A 403 -9.71 5.42 15.58
CA TRP A 403 -9.62 5.04 16.99
C TRP A 403 -8.98 6.12 17.84
N ARG A 404 -7.85 6.68 17.40
CA ARG A 404 -7.16 7.72 18.18
C ARG A 404 -8.04 8.96 18.38
N ILE A 405 -8.76 9.40 17.35
CA ILE A 405 -9.63 10.59 17.45
C ILE A 405 -10.79 10.30 18.39
N ARG A 406 -11.39 9.10 18.33
CA ARG A 406 -12.48 8.70 19.23
C ARG A 406 -12.02 8.60 20.68
N ASN A 407 -10.81 8.11 20.90
CA ASN A 407 -10.24 7.90 22.24
C ASN A 407 -9.55 9.16 22.79
N GLY A 408 -9.41 10.23 22.00
CA GLY A 408 -8.65 11.42 22.39
C GLY A 408 -7.14 11.19 22.53
N ALA A 409 -6.61 10.13 21.91
CA ALA A 409 -5.20 9.76 21.97
C ALA A 409 -4.32 10.71 21.14
N LYS A 410 -3.11 10.95 21.63
CA LYS A 410 -2.13 11.86 21.01
C LYS A 410 -1.33 11.15 19.92
N MET A 411 -0.87 11.92 18.95
CA MET A 411 0.01 11.47 17.88
C MET A 411 1.20 12.41 17.69
N VAL A 412 2.41 11.83 17.69
CA VAL A 412 3.65 12.52 17.33
C VAL A 412 4.20 11.88 16.04
N ALA A 413 4.59 12.69 15.07
CA ALA A 413 5.25 12.24 13.85
C ALA A 413 6.68 12.78 13.79
N VAL A 414 7.65 11.88 13.80
CA VAL A 414 9.08 12.14 13.59
C VAL A 414 9.42 11.74 12.15
N ASP A 415 9.52 12.74 11.28
CA ASP A 415 9.78 12.55 9.85
C ASP A 415 10.46 13.81 9.30
N PRO A 416 11.55 13.74 8.52
CA PRO A 416 12.15 14.91 7.87
C PRO A 416 11.15 15.68 6.98
N ARG A 417 10.07 15.04 6.54
CA ARG A 417 9.04 15.62 5.66
C ARG A 417 7.71 15.76 6.40
N LEU A 418 6.99 16.86 6.16
CA LEU A 418 5.59 17.00 6.56
C LEU A 418 4.69 16.17 5.62
N THR A 419 4.63 14.86 5.86
CA THR A 419 3.85 13.91 5.07
C THR A 419 2.34 13.99 5.35
N ALA A 420 1.52 13.27 4.56
CA ALA A 420 0.09 13.14 4.87
C ALA A 420 -0.16 12.57 6.27
N THR A 421 0.71 11.68 6.74
CA THR A 421 0.68 11.13 8.11
C THR A 421 1.01 12.21 9.14
N ALA A 422 2.13 12.93 8.96
CA ALA A 422 2.56 13.99 9.86
C ALA A 422 1.58 15.16 9.93
N SER A 423 0.84 15.43 8.83
CA SER A 423 -0.22 16.47 8.81
C SER A 423 -1.37 16.20 9.79
N LYS A 424 -1.46 14.97 10.32
CA LYS A 424 -2.49 14.51 11.25
C LYS A 424 -1.99 14.36 12.68
N ALA A 425 -0.69 14.51 12.91
CA ALA A 425 -0.11 14.48 14.23
C ALA A 425 -0.40 15.78 14.99
N ASP A 426 -0.51 15.69 16.31
CA ASP A 426 -0.55 16.85 17.20
C ASP A 426 0.80 17.59 17.16
N ARG A 427 1.89 16.82 17.04
CA ARG A 427 3.27 17.34 16.91
C ARG A 427 4.00 16.68 15.75
N TRP A 428 4.62 17.49 14.90
CA TRP A 428 5.56 17.04 13.86
C TRP A 428 6.98 17.48 14.23
N LEU A 429 7.90 16.52 14.30
CA LEU A 429 9.31 16.74 14.62
C LEU A 429 10.17 16.48 13.36
N PRO A 430 10.69 17.54 12.70
CA PRO A 430 11.46 17.42 11.47
C PRO A 430 12.89 16.96 11.76
N ILE A 431 13.07 15.66 11.96
CA ILE A 431 14.38 15.07 12.24
C ILE A 431 15.34 15.19 11.04
N ARG A 432 16.62 15.42 11.31
CA ARG A 432 17.68 15.30 10.30
C ARG A 432 17.82 13.84 9.83
N PRO A 433 17.73 13.54 8.51
CA PRO A 433 17.77 12.17 8.01
C PRO A 433 18.98 11.35 8.52
N GLY A 434 18.72 10.14 9.02
CA GLY A 434 19.75 9.20 9.49
C GLY A 434 20.18 9.36 10.95
N THR A 435 19.58 10.30 11.69
CA THR A 435 19.90 10.57 13.10
C THR A 435 18.90 9.99 14.10
N ASP A 436 18.00 9.12 13.62
CA ASP A 436 16.94 8.47 14.40
C ASP A 436 17.48 7.63 15.57
N MET A 437 18.67 7.04 15.40
CA MET A 437 19.34 6.32 16.49
C MET A 437 19.77 7.26 17.62
N ALA A 438 20.24 8.48 17.29
CA ALA A 438 20.59 9.47 18.30
C ALA A 438 19.35 9.93 19.08
N LEU A 439 18.22 10.11 18.40
CA LEU A 439 16.94 10.36 19.05
C LEU A 439 16.58 9.22 20.02
N GLY A 440 16.57 7.98 19.53
CA GLY A 440 16.23 6.82 20.37
C GLY A 440 17.13 6.66 21.60
N LEU A 441 18.44 6.91 21.45
CA LEU A 441 19.40 6.86 22.55
C LEU A 441 19.12 7.95 23.58
N ALA A 442 18.81 9.17 23.15
CA ALA A 442 18.49 10.26 24.08
C ALA A 442 17.13 10.11 24.76
N LEU A 443 16.14 9.52 24.08
CA LEU A 443 14.89 9.14 24.73
C LEU A 443 15.16 8.14 25.87
N ALA A 444 15.90 7.07 25.58
CA ALA A 444 16.27 6.07 26.59
C ALA A 444 17.08 6.69 27.74
N GLN A 445 18.07 7.54 27.42
CA GLN A 445 18.89 8.20 28.44
C GLN A 445 18.05 9.08 29.37
N HIS A 446 17.14 9.90 28.83
CA HIS A 446 16.27 10.77 29.64
C HIS A 446 15.33 9.95 30.52
N ILE A 447 14.73 8.89 29.96
CA ILE A 447 13.84 7.97 30.70
C ILE A 447 14.59 7.35 31.89
N LEU A 448 15.80 6.83 31.66
CA LEU A 448 16.58 6.16 32.69
C LEU A 448 17.11 7.14 33.74
N ALA A 449 17.63 8.30 33.33
CA ALA A 449 18.19 9.30 34.24
C ALA A 449 17.15 9.87 35.21
N ASN A 450 15.88 9.90 34.80
CA ASN A 450 14.77 10.41 35.60
C ASN A 450 13.93 9.30 36.24
N ASN A 451 14.37 8.03 36.19
CA ASN A 451 13.65 6.87 36.73
C ASN A 451 12.22 6.73 36.19
N LEU A 452 12.00 7.01 34.91
CA LEU A 452 10.70 6.93 34.23
C LEU A 452 10.46 5.56 33.55
N HIS A 453 11.36 4.60 33.71
CA HIS A 453 11.20 3.26 33.16
C HIS A 453 10.24 2.42 34.03
N ASP A 454 9.60 1.43 33.43
CA ASP A 454 8.86 0.40 34.16
C ASP A 454 9.84 -0.56 34.83
N ALA A 455 10.14 -0.29 36.10
CA ALA A 455 11.12 -1.04 36.88
C ALA A 455 10.76 -2.53 36.99
N GLN A 456 9.47 -2.86 37.14
CA GLN A 456 9.03 -4.25 37.26
C GLN A 456 9.19 -4.97 35.94
N PHE A 457 8.75 -4.37 34.82
CA PHE A 457 8.92 -4.96 33.50
C PHE A 457 10.41 -5.18 33.17
N CYS A 458 11.26 -4.20 33.49
CA CYS A 458 12.69 -4.30 33.24
C CYS A 458 13.33 -5.44 34.04
N ALA A 459 12.96 -5.60 35.32
CA ALA A 459 13.47 -6.68 36.17
C ALA A 459 13.03 -8.07 35.70
N ASP A 460 11.79 -8.19 35.24
CA ASP A 460 11.19 -9.49 34.91
C ASP A 460 11.50 -9.95 33.47
N TRP A 461 11.56 -9.01 32.52
CA TRP A 461 11.49 -9.33 31.08
C TRP A 461 12.68 -8.82 30.25
N VAL A 462 13.57 -7.99 30.80
CA VAL A 462 14.68 -7.39 30.04
C VAL A 462 16.02 -8.01 30.44
N LEU A 463 16.49 -8.95 29.63
CA LEU A 463 17.81 -9.56 29.81
C LEU A 463 18.93 -8.52 29.62
N GLY A 464 19.78 -8.38 30.63
CA GLY A 464 20.93 -7.47 30.59
C GLY A 464 20.58 -6.00 30.85
N PHE A 465 19.43 -5.73 31.50
CA PHE A 465 18.93 -4.37 31.75
C PHE A 465 19.93 -3.48 32.49
N GLU A 466 20.51 -3.94 33.61
CA GLU A 466 21.41 -3.12 34.43
C GLU A 466 22.67 -2.72 33.65
N GLN A 467 23.28 -3.66 32.93
CA GLN A 467 24.47 -3.38 32.11
C GLN A 467 24.15 -2.36 31.01
N TRP A 468 22.99 -2.47 30.37
CA TRP A 468 22.57 -1.54 29.34
C TRP A 468 22.22 -0.16 29.92
N ARG A 469 21.50 -0.10 31.06
CA ARG A 469 21.18 1.15 31.76
C ARG A 469 22.44 1.92 32.10
N ASP A 470 23.39 1.27 32.77
CA ASP A 470 24.62 1.90 33.24
C ASP A 470 25.46 2.39 32.05
N TYR A 471 25.51 1.61 30.96
CA TYR A 471 26.12 2.03 29.71
C TYR A 471 25.46 3.30 29.15
N ILE A 472 24.12 3.32 29.01
CA ILE A 472 23.41 4.48 28.45
C ILE A 472 23.60 5.74 29.31
N LEU A 473 23.55 5.62 30.63
CA LEU A 473 23.78 6.74 31.55
C LEU A 473 25.22 7.27 31.48
N GLY A 474 26.21 6.40 31.23
CA GLY A 474 27.62 6.77 31.16
C GLY A 474 28.11 7.38 29.83
N GLN A 475 27.39 7.17 28.72
CA GLN A 475 27.84 7.59 27.38
C GLN A 475 27.50 9.04 26.99
N GLY A 476 26.78 9.78 27.83
CA GLY A 476 26.45 11.18 27.58
C GLY A 476 25.43 11.40 26.45
N TYR A 477 24.54 10.44 26.18
CA TYR A 477 23.48 10.55 25.19
C TYR A 477 22.33 11.47 25.65
N THR A 478 22.60 12.68 26.12
CA THR A 478 21.57 13.57 26.66
C THR A 478 20.66 14.14 25.56
N PRO A 479 19.46 14.64 25.90
CA PRO A 479 18.61 15.38 24.97
C PRO A 479 19.33 16.57 24.29
N GLU A 480 20.22 17.28 24.99
CA GLU A 480 21.02 18.38 24.44
C GLU A 480 22.03 17.90 23.39
N TRP A 481 22.68 16.76 23.63
CA TRP A 481 23.55 16.12 22.66
C TRP A 481 22.76 15.72 21.40
N ALA A 482 21.63 15.04 21.60
CA ALA A 482 20.77 14.63 20.50
C ALA A 482 20.14 15.82 19.77
N ALA A 483 19.91 16.97 20.42
CA ALA A 483 19.40 18.15 19.73
C ALA A 483 20.34 18.63 18.63
N THR A 484 21.65 18.61 18.89
CA THR A 484 22.69 18.94 17.90
C THR A 484 22.72 17.92 16.77
N ALA A 485 22.53 16.63 17.09
CA ALA A 485 22.50 15.56 16.09
C ALA A 485 21.21 15.58 15.25
N THR A 486 20.06 15.75 15.86
CA THR A 486 18.75 15.53 15.22
C THR A 486 18.17 16.80 14.60
N GLY A 487 18.58 17.98 15.07
CA GLY A 487 17.91 19.23 14.76
C GLY A 487 16.58 19.42 15.50
N ILE A 488 16.19 18.49 16.37
CA ILE A 488 15.01 18.60 17.25
C ILE A 488 15.45 19.32 18.53
N ALA A 489 14.66 20.27 19.03
CA ALA A 489 14.97 20.94 20.29
C ALA A 489 15.07 19.94 21.46
N ALA A 490 16.02 20.15 22.38
CA ALA A 490 16.24 19.26 23.53
C ALA A 490 14.96 19.10 24.38
N GLU A 491 14.22 20.20 24.59
CA GLU A 491 12.95 20.20 25.32
C GLU A 491 11.87 19.33 24.63
N GLU A 492 11.85 19.29 23.30
CA GLU A 492 10.91 18.43 22.57
C GLU A 492 11.27 16.95 22.69
N ILE A 493 12.58 16.63 22.79
CA ILE A 493 13.08 15.27 23.04
C ILE A 493 12.71 14.83 24.46
N LYS A 494 12.94 15.67 25.47
CA LYS A 494 12.56 15.42 26.88
C LYS A 494 11.06 15.18 26.99
N ARG A 495 10.26 16.08 26.41
CA ARG A 495 8.79 15.97 26.38
C ARG A 495 8.34 14.67 25.72
N LEU A 496 8.92 14.28 24.59
CA LEU A 496 8.58 13.01 23.94
C LEU A 496 8.93 11.80 24.80
N ALA A 497 10.09 11.81 25.47
CA ALA A 497 10.51 10.75 26.37
C ALA A 497 9.53 10.59 27.55
N GLU A 498 9.14 11.69 28.18
CA GLU A 498 8.17 11.73 29.27
C GLU A 498 6.78 11.29 28.82
N GLU A 499 6.31 11.75 27.65
CA GLU A 499 5.02 11.32 27.09
C GLU A 499 5.00 9.82 26.77
N ILE A 500 6.10 9.25 26.25
CA ILE A 500 6.20 7.80 26.00
C ILE A 500 6.16 7.01 27.32
N ALA A 501 6.90 7.46 28.33
CA ALA A 501 6.98 6.78 29.62
C ALA A 501 5.67 6.85 30.42
N ALA A 502 4.93 7.97 30.34
CA ALA A 502 3.71 8.18 31.10
C ALA A 502 2.45 7.58 30.44
N ALA A 503 2.48 7.30 29.13
CA ALA A 503 1.30 6.81 28.41
C ALA A 503 0.87 5.42 28.89
N ASN A 504 -0.42 5.22 29.12
CA ASN A 504 -1.00 3.90 29.38
C ASN A 504 -1.20 3.13 28.06
N GLY A 505 -0.08 2.87 27.37
CA GLY A 505 -0.01 2.29 26.04
C GLY A 505 0.52 3.31 25.02
N CYS A 506 1.72 3.05 24.52
CA CYS A 506 2.36 3.75 23.41
C CYS A 506 2.66 2.79 22.25
N VAL A 507 2.20 3.15 21.05
CA VAL A 507 2.59 2.45 19.81
C VAL A 507 3.61 3.28 19.05
N ILE A 508 4.83 2.76 18.95
CA ILE A 508 5.89 3.30 18.10
C ILE A 508 5.83 2.61 16.75
N PHE A 509 5.35 3.32 15.72
CA PHE A 509 5.41 2.88 14.34
C PHE A 509 6.75 3.23 13.70
N ALA A 510 7.34 2.29 12.98
CA ALA A 510 8.53 2.53 12.16
C ALA A 510 8.40 1.89 10.78
N SER A 511 9.19 2.36 9.82
CA SER A 511 9.12 1.87 8.44
C SER A 511 10.40 2.20 7.67
N ARG A 512 10.30 2.50 6.37
CA ARG A 512 11.42 2.69 5.46
C ARG A 512 12.32 3.88 5.83
N GLY A 513 11.80 4.91 6.50
CA GLY A 513 12.63 6.00 7.03
C GLY A 513 13.63 5.55 8.10
N VAL A 514 13.40 4.38 8.74
CA VAL A 514 14.36 3.76 9.67
C VAL A 514 15.11 2.61 9.00
N ASN A 515 14.42 1.82 8.16
CA ASN A 515 14.98 0.59 7.62
C ASN A 515 16.00 0.79 6.48
N GLN A 516 15.94 1.91 5.75
CA GLN A 516 16.78 2.16 4.57
C GLN A 516 18.03 2.98 4.91
N HIS A 517 18.68 2.63 6.02
CA HIS A 517 19.88 3.30 6.53
C HIS A 517 20.96 2.28 6.89
N SER A 518 22.23 2.71 6.86
CA SER A 518 23.39 1.84 7.17
C SER A 518 23.38 1.33 8.61
N ASN A 519 22.77 2.07 9.54
CA ASN A 519 22.63 1.73 10.96
C ASN A 519 21.26 1.13 11.33
N SER A 520 20.42 0.78 10.34
CA SER A 520 19.00 0.44 10.55
C SER A 520 18.75 -0.61 11.63
N THR A 521 19.61 -1.63 11.74
CA THR A 521 19.43 -2.72 12.72
C THR A 521 19.55 -2.19 14.14
N GLN A 522 20.56 -1.37 14.43
CA GLN A 522 20.72 -0.81 15.77
C GLN A 522 19.66 0.26 16.06
N THR A 523 19.29 1.08 15.06
CA THR A 523 18.19 2.04 15.22
C THR A 523 16.87 1.34 15.61
N ASN A 524 16.51 0.25 14.91
CA ASN A 524 15.33 -0.55 15.25
C ASN A 524 15.43 -1.06 16.70
N ARG A 525 16.58 -1.63 17.10
CA ARG A 525 16.77 -2.16 18.47
C ARG A 525 16.63 -1.09 19.53
N VAL A 526 17.23 0.08 19.34
CA VAL A 526 17.11 1.18 20.30
C VAL A 526 15.65 1.60 20.48
N LEU A 527 14.87 1.71 19.39
CA LEU A 527 13.44 2.02 19.47
C LEU A 527 12.62 0.91 20.13
N MET A 528 12.98 -0.36 19.87
CA MET A 528 12.40 -1.51 20.57
C MET A 528 12.70 -1.46 22.07
N PHE A 529 13.92 -1.08 22.45
CA PHE A 529 14.31 -0.96 23.86
C PHE A 529 13.58 0.19 24.55
N VAL A 530 13.40 1.33 23.89
CA VAL A 530 12.57 2.43 24.42
C VAL A 530 11.14 1.94 24.70
N ALA A 531 10.53 1.20 23.76
CA ALA A 531 9.21 0.61 23.99
C ALA A 531 9.23 -0.41 25.15
N ALA A 532 10.24 -1.28 25.21
CA ALA A 532 10.36 -2.30 26.26
C ALA A 532 10.56 -1.70 27.65
N ILE A 533 11.53 -0.79 27.84
CA ILE A 533 11.82 -0.22 29.17
C ILE A 533 10.71 0.65 29.72
N THR A 534 9.78 1.09 28.88
CA THR A 534 8.58 1.85 29.31
C THR A 534 7.36 0.95 29.49
N GLY A 535 7.54 -0.38 29.50
CA GLY A 535 6.44 -1.34 29.64
C GLY A 535 5.48 -1.38 28.44
N ASN A 536 5.82 -0.70 27.34
CA ASN A 536 5.04 -0.64 26.10
C ASN A 536 5.33 -1.83 25.17
N TRP A 537 5.37 -3.04 25.74
CA TRP A 537 5.63 -4.27 25.03
C TRP A 537 4.80 -5.43 25.59
N GLY A 538 4.27 -6.29 24.71
CA GLY A 538 3.49 -7.47 25.14
C GLY A 538 2.13 -7.14 25.76
N ARG A 539 1.63 -5.90 25.57
CA ARG A 539 0.35 -5.43 26.11
C ARG A 539 -0.51 -4.77 25.04
N ARG A 540 -1.81 -4.65 25.33
CA ARG A 540 -2.75 -3.87 24.52
C ARG A 540 -2.31 -2.41 24.46
N GLY A 541 -2.30 -1.83 23.27
CA GLY A 541 -1.93 -0.44 23.04
C GLY A 541 -0.44 -0.11 23.23
N GLY A 542 0.41 -1.10 23.57
CA GLY A 542 1.86 -0.93 23.76
C GLY A 542 2.65 -1.77 22.77
N ALA A 543 3.35 -1.14 21.83
CA ALA A 543 4.09 -1.87 20.80
C ALA A 543 5.22 -1.05 20.16
N TYR A 544 6.28 -1.74 19.72
CA TYR A 544 7.06 -1.31 18.55
C TYR A 544 6.56 -2.07 17.32
N PHE A 545 6.05 -1.36 16.32
CA PHE A 545 5.46 -1.95 15.13
C PHE A 545 6.14 -1.44 13.86
N ASN A 546 6.89 -2.30 13.17
CA ASN A 546 7.61 -1.92 11.94
C ASN A 546 7.17 -2.76 10.73
N MET A 547 5.94 -2.57 10.25
CA MET A 547 5.27 -3.46 9.26
C MET A 547 5.26 -4.94 9.68
N SER A 548 4.31 -5.74 9.23
CA SER A 548 4.33 -7.17 9.57
C SER A 548 5.44 -7.94 8.86
N ALA A 549 5.64 -9.17 9.33
CA ALA A 549 6.27 -10.23 8.55
C ALA A 549 5.25 -10.80 7.56
N GLY A 550 5.67 -11.11 6.33
CA GLY A 550 4.82 -11.86 5.41
C GLY A 550 4.51 -13.26 5.93
N THR A 551 3.47 -13.90 5.38
CA THR A 551 2.99 -15.22 5.81
C THR A 551 4.16 -16.19 6.01
N PRO A 552 4.30 -16.82 7.20
CA PRO A 552 5.48 -17.57 7.59
C PRO A 552 5.53 -18.97 6.96
N ILE A 553 5.27 -19.07 5.64
CA ILE A 553 5.45 -20.30 4.89
C ILE A 553 6.93 -20.55 4.57
N ALA A 554 7.32 -21.81 4.64
CA ALA A 554 8.70 -22.21 4.42
C ALA A 554 8.78 -23.56 3.71
N ALA A 555 8.43 -23.61 2.41
CA ALA A 555 8.54 -24.85 1.64
C ALA A 555 9.98 -25.40 1.67
N LYS A 556 10.08 -26.71 1.88
CA LYS A 556 11.33 -27.47 1.95
C LYS A 556 11.24 -28.61 0.93
N VAL A 557 12.33 -28.89 0.24
CA VAL A 557 12.41 -30.08 -0.63
C VAL A 557 12.94 -31.27 0.17
N PRO A 558 12.69 -32.52 -0.24
CA PRO A 558 13.28 -33.69 0.39
C PRO A 558 14.81 -33.55 0.50
N ALA A 559 15.37 -33.93 1.66
CA ALA A 559 16.78 -33.67 1.96
C ALA A 559 17.74 -34.40 0.99
N ASP A 560 17.35 -35.57 0.50
CA ASP A 560 18.04 -36.36 -0.52
C ASP A 560 18.00 -35.73 -1.92
N ARG A 561 17.03 -34.84 -2.17
CA ARG A 561 16.89 -34.09 -3.43
C ARG A 561 17.59 -32.72 -3.40
N ALA A 562 18.01 -32.24 -2.24
CA ALA A 562 18.72 -30.97 -2.11
C ALA A 562 20.23 -31.17 -2.31
N PRO A 563 20.86 -30.62 -3.37
CA PRO A 563 22.30 -30.70 -3.54
C PRO A 563 23.05 -30.00 -2.41
N LYS A 564 24.24 -30.50 -2.09
CA LYS A 564 25.14 -29.84 -1.13
C LYS A 564 25.56 -28.48 -1.66
N ILE A 565 25.35 -27.44 -0.85
CA ILE A 565 25.84 -26.09 -1.14
C ILE A 565 27.34 -26.05 -0.82
N ASN A 566 28.17 -25.79 -1.83
CA ASN A 566 29.63 -25.78 -1.68
C ASN A 566 30.17 -24.39 -1.38
N ARG A 567 29.52 -23.34 -1.89
CA ARG A 567 29.90 -21.95 -1.63
C ARG A 567 28.81 -21.21 -0.87
N PRO A 568 29.14 -20.43 0.18
CA PRO A 568 28.17 -19.64 0.89
C PRO A 568 27.57 -18.58 -0.03
N ARG A 569 26.32 -18.20 0.22
CA ARG A 569 25.62 -17.17 -0.56
C ARG A 569 26.46 -15.89 -0.73
N VAL A 570 26.41 -15.29 -1.92
CA VAL A 570 26.88 -13.91 -2.13
C VAL A 570 26.12 -12.97 -1.21
N ARG A 571 26.74 -11.86 -0.79
CA ARG A 571 26.06 -10.82 0.00
C ARG A 571 24.69 -10.50 -0.61
N ARG A 572 23.67 -10.49 0.25
CA ARG A 572 22.24 -10.29 -0.06
C ARG A 572 21.87 -8.92 -0.64
N SER A 573 22.78 -8.17 -1.26
CA SER A 573 22.53 -6.82 -1.77
C SER A 573 22.90 -6.70 -3.25
N PRO A 574 22.30 -5.76 -4.00
CA PRO A 574 22.73 -5.43 -5.36
C PRO A 574 24.21 -5.16 -5.48
N ALA A 575 24.79 -4.49 -4.49
CA ALA A 575 26.22 -4.23 -4.47
C ALA A 575 27.02 -5.55 -4.47
N GLY A 576 26.60 -6.53 -3.67
CA GLY A 576 27.20 -7.86 -3.67
C GLY A 576 27.00 -8.61 -4.98
N TRP A 577 25.79 -8.59 -5.53
CA TRP A 577 25.49 -9.31 -6.76
C TRP A 577 26.15 -8.69 -7.99
N THR A 578 26.15 -7.36 -8.10
CA THR A 578 26.86 -6.65 -9.19
C THR A 578 28.38 -6.85 -9.10
N GLU A 579 28.96 -6.90 -7.89
CA GLU A 579 30.38 -7.27 -7.71
C GLU A 579 30.66 -8.70 -8.19
N ALA A 580 29.79 -9.65 -7.85
CA ALA A 580 29.92 -11.02 -8.32
C ALA A 580 29.73 -11.17 -9.84
N MET A 581 28.85 -10.39 -10.45
CA MET A 581 28.63 -10.37 -11.90
C MET A 581 29.82 -9.78 -12.67
N LEU A 582 30.36 -8.65 -12.19
CA LEU A 582 31.42 -7.90 -12.88
C LEU A 582 32.82 -8.45 -12.62
N HIS A 583 33.09 -8.89 -11.39
CA HIS A 583 34.44 -9.17 -10.92
C HIS A 583 34.61 -10.59 -10.38
N GLY A 584 33.54 -11.39 -10.34
CA GLY A 584 33.61 -12.77 -9.89
C GLY A 584 33.90 -12.93 -8.40
N LYS A 585 33.56 -11.94 -7.56
CA LYS A 585 33.81 -11.99 -6.11
C LYS A 585 32.49 -12.09 -5.32
N PRO A 586 32.38 -13.01 -4.34
CA PRO A 586 33.36 -14.04 -3.96
C PRO A 586 33.49 -15.20 -4.97
N TYR A 587 32.56 -15.31 -5.92
CA TYR A 587 32.59 -16.19 -7.09
C TYR A 587 31.68 -15.57 -8.18
N PRO A 588 31.79 -15.99 -9.45
CA PRO A 588 31.01 -15.38 -10.53
C PRO A 588 29.51 -15.71 -10.45
N ILE A 589 28.67 -14.69 -10.61
CA ILE A 589 27.27 -14.84 -11.01
C ILE A 589 27.21 -14.65 -12.53
N ARG A 590 26.69 -15.66 -13.24
CA ARG A 590 26.65 -15.70 -14.72
C ARG A 590 25.25 -15.80 -15.28
N ALA A 591 24.28 -16.24 -14.48
CA ALA A 591 22.88 -16.25 -14.83
C ALA A 591 22.05 -15.46 -13.82
N LEU A 592 21.05 -14.71 -14.30
CA LEU A 592 20.05 -14.05 -13.47
C LEU A 592 18.65 -14.39 -13.98
N ILE A 593 17.80 -14.95 -13.11
CA ILE A 593 16.36 -14.99 -13.35
C ILE A 593 15.72 -13.97 -12.43
N THR A 594 14.99 -13.00 -13.00
CA THR A 594 14.42 -11.88 -12.25
C THR A 594 12.96 -11.64 -12.60
N CYS A 595 12.23 -11.03 -11.68
CA CYS A 595 10.94 -10.39 -11.92
C CYS A 595 10.94 -8.96 -11.34
N ASN A 596 9.84 -8.22 -11.48
CA ASN A 596 9.73 -6.81 -11.11
C ASN A 596 10.70 -5.95 -11.93
N ASN A 597 11.25 -4.89 -11.31
CA ASN A 597 12.10 -3.93 -12.01
C ASN A 597 13.38 -3.59 -11.22
N PRO A 598 14.35 -4.52 -11.11
CA PRO A 598 15.67 -4.25 -10.57
C PRO A 598 16.33 -2.98 -11.11
N LEU A 599 16.26 -2.73 -12.42
CA LEU A 599 16.86 -1.53 -13.00
C LEU A 599 16.14 -0.23 -12.63
N ALA A 600 14.92 -0.23 -12.10
CA ALA A 600 14.37 1.00 -11.49
C ALA A 600 14.66 1.09 -9.98
N GLN A 601 14.99 -0.03 -9.33
CA GLN A 601 14.95 -0.15 -7.87
C GLN A 601 16.33 -0.29 -7.22
N TRP A 602 17.33 -0.81 -7.93
CA TRP A 602 18.66 -1.02 -7.36
C TRP A 602 19.45 0.30 -7.36
N PRO A 603 20.23 0.58 -6.30
CA PRO A 603 21.14 1.71 -6.30
C PRO A 603 22.30 1.47 -7.27
N GLY A 604 22.98 2.54 -7.71
CA GLY A 604 24.13 2.41 -8.60
C GLY A 604 23.77 1.96 -10.01
N GLN A 605 22.80 2.65 -10.62
CA GLN A 605 22.19 2.31 -11.91
C GLN A 605 23.18 2.01 -13.05
N ALA A 606 24.24 2.80 -13.20
CA ALA A 606 25.26 2.57 -14.21
C ALA A 606 25.93 1.18 -14.03
N ARG A 607 26.38 0.90 -12.81
CA ARG A 607 26.97 -0.38 -12.43
C ARG A 607 25.99 -1.56 -12.58
N ALA A 608 24.71 -1.35 -12.27
CA ALA A 608 23.70 -2.39 -12.47
C ALA A 608 23.54 -2.75 -13.96
N ARG A 609 23.54 -1.76 -14.86
CA ARG A 609 23.48 -1.98 -16.31
C ARG A 609 24.72 -2.70 -16.83
N GLU A 610 25.91 -2.29 -16.39
CA GLU A 610 27.17 -2.97 -16.72
C GLU A 610 27.15 -4.44 -16.27
N ALA A 611 26.71 -4.67 -15.02
CA ALA A 611 26.60 -6.01 -14.47
C ALA A 611 25.61 -6.89 -15.24
N PHE A 612 24.45 -6.32 -15.63
CA PHE A 612 23.44 -7.05 -16.40
C PHE A 612 23.91 -7.31 -17.84
N ALA A 613 24.73 -6.44 -18.41
CA ALA A 613 25.34 -6.65 -19.72
C ALA A 613 26.39 -7.78 -19.70
N ALA A 614 27.04 -8.01 -18.56
CA ALA A 614 28.11 -9.00 -18.38
C ALA A 614 27.62 -10.46 -18.11
N LEU A 615 26.30 -10.66 -18.00
CA LEU A 615 25.72 -11.98 -17.77
C LEU A 615 25.71 -12.85 -19.03
N ASP A 616 25.89 -14.16 -18.86
CA ASP A 616 25.75 -15.16 -19.92
C ASP A 616 24.26 -15.43 -20.22
N LEU A 617 23.41 -15.30 -19.19
CA LEU A 617 21.96 -15.47 -19.29
C LEU A 617 21.24 -14.51 -18.33
N MET A 618 20.20 -13.86 -18.84
CA MET A 618 19.23 -13.08 -18.07
C MET A 618 17.82 -13.41 -18.55
N VAL A 619 16.98 -13.90 -17.64
CA VAL A 619 15.56 -14.19 -17.91
C VAL A 619 14.73 -13.23 -17.07
N HIS A 620 13.75 -12.57 -17.70
CA HIS A 620 12.85 -11.65 -17.02
C HIS A 620 11.41 -12.13 -17.13
N ILE A 621 10.80 -12.42 -15.98
CA ILE A 621 9.41 -12.86 -15.85
C ILE A 621 8.58 -11.66 -15.40
N GLU A 622 7.65 -11.18 -16.23
CA GLU A 622 6.99 -9.90 -15.95
C GLU A 622 5.60 -9.74 -16.63
N LEU A 623 4.79 -8.83 -16.08
CA LEU A 623 3.48 -8.43 -16.62
C LEU A 623 3.59 -7.43 -17.77
N PHE A 624 4.54 -6.49 -17.66
CA PHE A 624 4.76 -5.37 -18.58
C PHE A 624 6.25 -5.22 -18.90
N ALA A 625 6.58 -4.94 -20.16
CA ALA A 625 7.95 -4.58 -20.52
C ALA A 625 8.38 -3.32 -19.71
N ASN A 626 9.57 -3.38 -19.11
CA ASN A 626 10.15 -2.28 -18.35
C ASN A 626 11.67 -2.17 -18.60
N GLU A 627 12.36 -1.28 -17.89
CA GLU A 627 13.79 -1.02 -18.07
C GLU A 627 14.64 -2.30 -17.91
N THR A 628 14.28 -3.17 -16.97
CA THR A 628 14.95 -4.47 -16.76
C THR A 628 14.77 -5.38 -17.97
N SER A 629 13.60 -5.34 -18.61
CA SER A 629 13.29 -6.17 -19.78
C SER A 629 14.26 -5.92 -20.93
N ALA A 630 14.70 -4.68 -21.13
CA ALA A 630 15.63 -4.31 -22.21
C ALA A 630 16.97 -5.07 -22.15
N TYR A 631 17.36 -5.60 -20.99
CA TYR A 631 18.62 -6.33 -20.78
C TYR A 631 18.47 -7.86 -20.82
N ALA A 632 17.25 -8.37 -20.85
CA ALA A 632 17.00 -9.80 -20.82
C ALA A 632 17.38 -10.50 -22.14
N ASP A 633 17.76 -11.78 -22.06
CA ASP A 633 17.80 -12.69 -23.20
C ASP A 633 16.41 -13.22 -23.54
N TYR A 634 15.59 -13.47 -22.50
CA TYR A 634 14.25 -14.01 -22.62
C TYR A 634 13.27 -13.22 -21.75
N LEU A 635 12.13 -12.85 -22.33
CA LEU A 635 11.00 -12.27 -21.64
C LEU A 635 9.89 -13.31 -21.55
N LEU A 636 9.42 -13.60 -20.33
CA LEU A 636 8.37 -14.57 -20.08
C LEU A 636 7.12 -13.85 -19.54
N PRO A 637 5.96 -13.94 -20.22
CA PRO A 637 4.75 -13.24 -19.81
C PRO A 637 4.10 -13.89 -18.58
N ALA A 638 3.88 -13.09 -17.53
CA ALA A 638 3.36 -13.57 -16.25
C ALA A 638 1.87 -13.27 -16.01
N ALA A 639 1.25 -14.09 -15.17
CA ALA A 639 -0.11 -13.91 -14.64
C ALA A 639 -0.06 -13.34 -13.20
N SER A 640 -1.04 -12.50 -12.84
CA SER A 640 -1.10 -11.85 -11.51
C SER A 640 -2.50 -11.90 -10.88
N GLY A 641 -2.53 -11.98 -9.55
CA GLY A 641 -3.78 -11.89 -8.77
C GLY A 641 -4.83 -12.89 -9.24
N ILE A 642 -5.99 -12.39 -9.66
CA ILE A 642 -7.13 -13.21 -10.10
C ILE A 642 -6.90 -13.95 -11.43
N GLU A 643 -5.77 -13.75 -12.11
CA GLU A 643 -5.41 -14.52 -13.32
C GLU A 643 -4.80 -15.88 -13.00
N LYS A 644 -4.28 -16.06 -11.79
CA LYS A 644 -3.63 -17.31 -11.35
C LYS A 644 -4.18 -17.90 -10.07
N GLY A 645 -4.71 -17.06 -9.18
CA GLY A 645 -5.12 -17.47 -7.84
C GLY A 645 -3.93 -17.73 -6.91
N GLU A 646 -4.04 -17.29 -5.66
CA GLU A 646 -3.03 -17.50 -4.62
C GLU A 646 -3.45 -16.90 -3.26
N ILE A 647 -2.57 -16.95 -2.25
CA ILE A 647 -2.71 -16.11 -1.05
C ILE A 647 -2.19 -14.68 -1.28
N GLY A 648 -2.79 -13.72 -0.58
CA GLY A 648 -2.35 -12.34 -0.55
C GLY A 648 -0.91 -12.18 -0.06
N ARG A 649 -0.25 -11.10 -0.49
CA ARG A 649 1.16 -10.81 -0.19
C ARG A 649 1.52 -10.90 1.30
N SER A 650 0.76 -10.24 2.13
CA SER A 650 0.96 -10.14 3.58
C SER A 650 -0.26 -9.46 4.16
N ASN A 651 -0.56 -9.69 5.42
CA ASN A 651 -1.57 -8.90 6.10
C ASN A 651 -1.00 -8.45 7.44
N ASP A 652 -0.92 -7.13 7.68
CA ASP A 652 -0.33 -6.65 8.93
C ASP A 652 -1.17 -7.03 10.16
N ASP A 653 -2.43 -7.39 9.97
CA ASP A 653 -3.32 -8.01 10.97
C ASP A 653 -3.16 -9.54 11.10
N ARG A 654 -2.22 -10.13 10.36
CA ARG A 654 -1.85 -11.56 10.29
C ARG A 654 -2.88 -12.50 9.65
N ARG A 655 -3.97 -12.01 9.06
CA ARG A 655 -4.92 -12.87 8.33
C ARG A 655 -4.37 -13.33 6.99
N ILE A 656 -4.61 -14.58 6.62
CA ILE A 656 -4.35 -15.08 5.27
C ILE A 656 -5.57 -14.77 4.41
N VAL A 657 -5.38 -14.03 3.32
CA VAL A 657 -6.44 -13.70 2.36
C VAL A 657 -6.26 -14.56 1.12
N TRP A 658 -7.22 -15.44 0.85
CA TRP A 658 -7.25 -16.23 -0.38
C TRP A 658 -7.75 -15.39 -1.56
N ILE A 659 -7.16 -15.63 -2.74
CA ILE A 659 -7.51 -15.00 -4.01
C ILE A 659 -7.74 -16.12 -5.00
N ASP A 660 -8.97 -16.30 -5.48
CA ASP A 660 -9.26 -17.30 -6.51
C ASP A 660 -8.75 -16.88 -7.89
N LYS A 661 -8.51 -17.85 -8.77
CA LYS A 661 -8.42 -17.60 -10.20
C LYS A 661 -9.83 -17.33 -10.73
N MET A 662 -10.07 -16.11 -11.23
CA MET A 662 -11.39 -15.65 -11.69
C MET A 662 -11.43 -15.27 -13.17
N ILE A 663 -10.28 -15.06 -13.80
CA ILE A 663 -10.12 -14.77 -15.23
C ILE A 663 -8.92 -15.55 -15.78
N ASP A 664 -8.87 -15.71 -17.10
CA ASP A 664 -7.68 -16.21 -17.76
C ASP A 664 -6.65 -15.10 -17.97
N PRO A 665 -5.35 -15.42 -17.85
CA PRO A 665 -4.29 -14.47 -18.16
C PRO A 665 -4.29 -14.11 -19.66
N PRO A 666 -3.80 -12.91 -20.03
CA PRO A 666 -3.86 -12.45 -21.42
C PRO A 666 -2.88 -13.21 -22.32
N GLY A 667 -3.32 -13.53 -23.55
CA GLY A 667 -2.50 -14.23 -24.53
C GLY A 667 -2.04 -15.60 -24.04
N GLU A 668 -0.73 -15.83 -24.05
CA GLU A 668 -0.08 -17.04 -23.57
C GLU A 668 0.56 -16.87 -22.18
N ALA A 669 0.26 -15.79 -21.46
CA ALA A 669 0.80 -15.56 -20.12
C ALA A 669 0.48 -16.72 -19.16
N LYS A 670 1.43 -17.04 -18.27
CA LYS A 670 1.32 -18.15 -17.31
C LYS A 670 1.62 -17.70 -15.89
N SER A 671 1.11 -18.43 -14.89
CA SER A 671 1.50 -18.20 -13.50
C SER A 671 2.98 -18.49 -13.31
N ASP A 672 3.65 -17.74 -12.43
CA ASP A 672 5.05 -18.00 -12.11
C ASP A 672 5.25 -19.45 -11.64
N THR A 673 4.37 -19.96 -10.77
CA THR A 673 4.40 -21.37 -10.36
C THR A 673 4.39 -22.33 -11.55
N TRP A 674 3.58 -22.09 -12.58
CA TRP A 674 3.63 -22.88 -13.82
C TRP A 674 4.98 -22.79 -14.50
N ILE A 675 5.55 -21.58 -14.64
CA ILE A 675 6.85 -21.36 -15.31
C ILE A 675 7.96 -22.11 -14.58
N TRP A 676 8.00 -22.02 -13.25
CA TRP A 676 9.03 -22.66 -12.44
C TRP A 676 8.91 -24.19 -12.39
N ILE A 677 7.68 -24.73 -12.38
CA ILE A 677 7.45 -26.17 -12.49
C ILE A 677 7.92 -26.68 -13.86
N GLU A 678 7.50 -26.04 -14.96
CA GLU A 678 7.88 -26.46 -16.32
C GLU A 678 9.38 -26.32 -16.61
N LEU A 679 10.02 -25.29 -16.05
CA LEU A 679 11.47 -25.19 -16.07
C LEU A 679 12.11 -26.30 -15.25
N GLY A 680 11.58 -26.60 -14.06
CA GLY A 680 12.05 -27.69 -13.19
C GLY A 680 12.02 -29.07 -13.85
N LYS A 681 10.99 -29.37 -14.64
CA LYS A 681 10.89 -30.64 -15.39
C LYS A 681 12.07 -30.88 -16.32
N ARG A 682 12.61 -29.82 -16.94
CA ARG A 682 13.80 -29.89 -17.83
C ARG A 682 15.11 -30.22 -17.09
N PHE A 683 15.06 -30.22 -15.76
CA PHE A 683 16.13 -30.66 -14.87
C PHE A 683 15.81 -31.99 -14.15
N GLY A 684 14.67 -32.64 -14.45
CA GLY A 684 14.26 -33.89 -13.78
C GLY A 684 13.78 -33.68 -12.35
N PHE A 685 13.12 -32.53 -12.09
CA PHE A 685 12.59 -32.17 -10.77
C PHE A 685 11.10 -32.49 -10.60
N ASP A 686 10.49 -33.19 -11.54
CA ASP A 686 9.05 -33.46 -11.65
C ASP A 686 8.48 -34.36 -10.54
N ASP A 687 9.34 -35.11 -9.85
CA ASP A 687 8.99 -35.87 -8.65
C ASP A 687 8.70 -34.97 -7.44
N VAL A 688 9.37 -33.81 -7.36
CA VAL A 688 9.22 -32.82 -6.28
C VAL A 688 8.34 -31.64 -6.71
N LEU A 689 8.65 -31.02 -7.85
CA LEU A 689 7.87 -29.96 -8.50
C LEU A 689 6.79 -30.61 -9.39
N LYS A 690 5.82 -31.25 -8.74
CA LYS A 690 4.76 -32.03 -9.40
C LYS A 690 3.87 -31.14 -10.26
N ASP A 691 3.39 -31.69 -11.38
CA ASP A 691 2.50 -30.98 -12.30
C ASP A 691 1.24 -30.42 -11.63
N ARG A 692 0.65 -31.19 -10.70
CA ARG A 692 -0.54 -30.77 -9.94
C ARG A 692 -0.32 -29.55 -9.05
N TYR A 693 0.92 -29.20 -8.71
CA TYR A 693 1.23 -27.98 -7.94
C TYR A 693 1.09 -26.69 -8.75
N LYS A 694 0.77 -26.79 -10.06
CA LYS A 694 0.29 -25.66 -10.86
C LYS A 694 -1.06 -25.13 -10.37
N ASP A 695 -1.84 -25.96 -9.67
CA ASP A 695 -3.00 -25.52 -8.92
C ASP A 695 -2.54 -24.94 -7.57
N PRO A 696 -2.70 -23.63 -7.33
CA PRO A 696 -2.25 -23.00 -6.10
C PRO A 696 -2.97 -23.54 -4.85
N ALA A 697 -4.21 -24.04 -4.96
CA ALA A 697 -4.93 -24.63 -3.83
C ALA A 697 -4.30 -25.95 -3.40
N VAL A 698 -4.07 -26.84 -4.37
CA VAL A 698 -3.35 -28.10 -4.12
C VAL A 698 -1.96 -27.84 -3.55
N PHE A 699 -1.24 -26.85 -4.09
CA PHE A 699 0.08 -26.51 -3.60
C PHE A 699 0.07 -25.90 -2.19
N TRP A 700 -0.94 -25.10 -1.87
CA TRP A 700 -1.14 -24.58 -0.53
C TRP A 700 -1.37 -25.72 0.47
N ASP A 701 -2.36 -26.57 0.20
CA ASP A 701 -2.81 -27.62 1.11
C ASP A 701 -1.75 -28.70 1.34
N GLU A 702 -1.00 -29.09 0.30
CA GLU A 702 -0.05 -30.20 0.43
C GLU A 702 1.38 -29.78 0.83
N VAL A 703 1.75 -28.50 0.64
CA VAL A 703 3.16 -28.07 0.81
C VAL A 703 3.31 -26.89 1.77
N CYS A 704 2.35 -25.96 1.79
CA CYS A 704 2.55 -24.67 2.45
C CYS A 704 1.86 -24.56 3.81
N ILE A 705 0.62 -25.05 3.93
CA ILE A 705 -0.24 -24.86 5.10
C ILE A 705 0.37 -25.45 6.38
N ASP A 706 1.12 -26.54 6.24
CA ASP A 706 1.78 -27.26 7.35
C ASP A 706 3.13 -26.66 7.78
N SER A 707 3.52 -25.51 7.24
CA SER A 707 4.77 -24.84 7.62
C SER A 707 4.83 -24.59 9.13
N ASP A 708 5.96 -24.90 9.77
CA ASP A 708 6.13 -24.78 11.22
C ASP A 708 5.71 -23.40 11.76
N GLY A 709 5.99 -22.32 11.02
CA GLY A 709 5.63 -20.96 11.41
C GLY A 709 4.13 -20.62 11.36
N LEU A 710 3.29 -21.49 10.76
CA LEU A 710 1.83 -21.35 10.75
C LEU A 710 1.14 -22.12 11.89
N ARG A 711 1.83 -23.06 12.55
CA ARG A 711 1.25 -23.91 13.60
C ARG A 711 0.98 -23.18 14.92
N GLY A 712 1.28 -21.88 14.99
CA GLY A 712 1.23 -21.10 16.22
C GLY A 712 2.39 -21.45 17.15
N CYS A 713 2.58 -20.62 18.17
CA CYS A 713 3.39 -20.98 19.34
C CYS A 713 2.54 -21.84 20.29
#